data_AF-A0A7J0G6C9-F1
#
_entry.id   AF-A0A7J0G6C9-F1
#
_cell.length_a   1.000
_cell.length_b   1.000
_cell.length_c   1.000
_cell.angle_alpha   90.00
_cell.angle_beta   90.00
_cell.angle_gamma   90.00
#
_symmetry.space_group_name_H-M   'P 1'
#
loop_
_entity.id
_entity.type
_entity.pdbx_description
1 polymer ?
#
loop_
_entity_poly.entity_id
_entity_poly.type
_entity_poly.pdbx_seq_one_letter_code
_entity_poly.pdbx_strand_id
1 'polypeptide(L)'
;MRFWAHIMMAYVFTFWTCYVLRKEYETVASMRLHFLASERRRPDQFTVLLRNVPPDPDESVSELVEHFFLVNHPDNYLTHQVVKPLHGKSTTPQLSSNLDNYLQVVYNANTLAKLVKEKKSKQNWLDYYQLKYSRNQLKRPLMKMGFLGLCGDKVDAIDFQTSEIERLTKEITAERERVINDPDSIMPAAFVSFKTRWGAAVCAQTQQCRDPTTWLTEWAPEPRDVYWKNLAIPYVQLTIKRLIIAVVFFFLTFFFMIPIAFVQSLANIESIRKKVPFLKVIIDVSFIKAFIQGFLPGIALKLFLIFLPTILMIMSKFEGFISISFLERRSASRYYIFNFVNVFLGSIIAGSAFQQLNKFSKLSANEIPKTIGVAIPMKATFFITYIMVDGWAGTAGEILRLKPLIIYHLKNFFLVKTEKDREEAMDPGSLGFNTGEPQIQLYFLLGLVYAVVTPLLLPFILVFFALAYVVFRHQIINVYNQEYESGAAFWPDVHGRVITALIIAQLLLIGLLSSLGLPQSTPVLIALPVLTISFHLFCKGRYEPAFVRYPLQEAMMKDTLERAREPNLNLKGYLQNAFIHPVFKSCDDDDGDEEFNEKWEKESVLVPTKRQSRRNTPLPSKISSNSSPSLPEVVQEDP
;
A
#
# COMPACT_ATOMS: atom_id res chain seq x y z
N MET A 1 -22.26 43.90 -2.71
CA MET A 1 -21.01 43.66 -3.48
C MET A 1 -20.12 42.57 -2.89
N ARG A 2 -19.72 42.61 -1.60
CA ARG A 2 -18.81 41.61 -1.01
C ARG A 2 -19.28 40.15 -1.16
N PHE A 3 -20.56 39.86 -0.92
CA PHE A 3 -21.14 38.51 -1.09
C PHE A 3 -21.12 37.99 -2.52
N TRP A 4 -21.47 38.86 -3.48
CA TRP A 4 -21.40 38.54 -4.90
C TRP A 4 -19.97 38.22 -5.34
N ALA A 5 -18.96 38.89 -4.76
CA ALA A 5 -17.56 38.55 -5.01
C ALA A 5 -17.21 37.13 -4.53
N HIS A 6 -17.65 36.72 -3.33
CA HIS A 6 -17.44 35.34 -2.86
C HIS A 6 -18.13 34.30 -3.77
N ILE A 7 -19.36 34.59 -4.23
CA ILE A 7 -20.08 33.71 -5.16
C ILE A 7 -19.31 33.62 -6.49
N MET A 8 -18.94 34.75 -7.10
CA MET A 8 -18.18 34.75 -8.35
C MET A 8 -16.85 33.99 -8.20
N MET A 9 -16.12 34.20 -7.10
CA MET A 9 -14.88 33.47 -6.84
C MET A 9 -15.13 31.97 -6.67
N ALA A 10 -16.23 31.55 -6.05
CA ALA A 10 -16.58 30.12 -5.94
C ALA A 10 -16.80 29.48 -7.32
N TYR A 11 -17.43 30.20 -8.25
CA TYR A 11 -17.55 29.76 -9.65
C TYR A 11 -16.19 29.67 -10.33
N VAL A 12 -15.35 30.70 -10.20
CA VAL A 12 -13.99 30.71 -10.79
C VAL A 12 -13.16 29.54 -10.27
N PHE A 13 -13.11 29.34 -8.95
CA PHE A 13 -12.38 28.22 -8.35
C PHE A 13 -12.94 26.86 -8.76
N THR A 14 -14.27 26.70 -8.79
CA THR A 14 -14.90 25.44 -9.21
C THR A 14 -14.58 25.13 -10.66
N PHE A 15 -14.80 26.06 -11.59
CA PHE A 15 -14.54 25.82 -13.02
C PHE A 15 -13.05 25.60 -13.29
N TRP A 16 -12.16 26.36 -12.66
CA TRP A 16 -10.72 26.17 -12.81
C TRP A 16 -10.29 24.80 -12.28
N THR A 17 -10.78 24.40 -11.10
CA THR A 17 -10.47 23.08 -10.51
C THR A 17 -10.97 21.96 -11.41
N CYS A 18 -12.21 22.03 -11.90
CA CYS A 18 -12.74 21.04 -12.85
C CYS A 18 -11.96 21.01 -14.16
N TYR A 19 -11.55 22.17 -14.69
CA TYR A 19 -10.73 22.24 -15.91
C TYR A 19 -9.37 21.56 -15.73
N VAL A 20 -8.67 21.85 -14.62
CA VAL A 20 -7.38 21.22 -14.29
C VAL A 20 -7.57 19.73 -14.08
N LEU A 21 -8.56 19.31 -13.27
CA LEU A 21 -8.84 17.90 -13.03
C LEU A 21 -9.14 17.13 -14.32
N ARG A 22 -9.89 17.73 -15.25
CA ARG A 22 -10.15 17.12 -16.57
C ARG A 22 -8.85 16.90 -17.35
N LYS A 23 -8.00 17.94 -17.43
CA LYS A 23 -6.74 17.89 -18.18
C LYS A 23 -5.76 16.90 -17.56
N GLU A 24 -5.66 16.87 -16.22
CA GLU A 24 -4.82 15.92 -15.50
C GLU A 24 -5.34 14.49 -15.66
N TYR A 25 -6.66 14.27 -15.63
CA TYR A 25 -7.23 12.94 -15.88
C TYR A 25 -6.87 12.43 -17.28
N GLU A 26 -7.05 13.27 -18.30
CA GLU A 26 -6.66 12.95 -19.67
C GLU A 26 -5.16 12.63 -19.78
N THR A 27 -4.32 13.44 -19.15
CA THR A 27 -2.86 13.26 -19.17
C THR A 27 -2.45 11.97 -18.48
N VAL A 28 -2.96 11.68 -17.28
CA VAL A 28 -2.66 10.46 -16.52
C VAL A 28 -3.20 9.23 -17.25
N ALA A 29 -4.38 9.30 -17.87
CA ALA A 29 -4.91 8.22 -18.69
C ALA A 29 -4.00 7.92 -19.89
N SER A 30 -3.54 8.96 -20.59
CA SER A 30 -2.62 8.82 -21.72
C SER A 30 -1.26 8.24 -21.27
N MET A 31 -0.70 8.73 -20.16
CA MET A 31 0.55 8.20 -19.59
C MET A 31 0.40 6.74 -19.21
N ARG A 32 -0.72 6.36 -18.60
CA ARG A 32 -1.02 4.97 -18.24
C ARG A 32 -1.07 4.06 -19.47
N LEU A 33 -1.82 4.44 -20.50
CA LEU A 33 -1.95 3.62 -21.71
C LEU A 33 -0.61 3.47 -22.43
N HIS A 34 0.15 4.57 -22.53
CA HIS A 34 1.50 4.54 -23.10
C HIS A 34 2.46 3.65 -22.29
N PHE A 35 2.39 3.73 -20.96
CA PHE A 35 3.14 2.86 -20.06
C PHE A 35 2.78 1.40 -20.29
N LEU A 36 1.50 1.03 -20.28
CA LEU A 36 1.08 -0.36 -20.52
C LEU A 36 1.50 -0.92 -21.88
N ALA A 37 1.48 -0.09 -22.92
CA ALA A 37 1.90 -0.48 -24.27
C ALA A 37 3.42 -0.71 -24.36
N SER A 38 4.22 0.10 -23.65
CA SER A 38 5.69 0.04 -23.65
C SER A 38 6.29 -0.90 -22.60
N GLU A 39 5.50 -1.26 -21.59
CA GLU A 39 5.94 -2.08 -20.46
C GLU A 39 6.46 -3.45 -20.91
N ARG A 40 7.48 -3.96 -20.23
CA ARG A 40 8.02 -5.28 -20.53
C ARG A 40 6.99 -6.38 -20.29
N ARG A 41 7.31 -7.57 -20.81
CA ARG A 41 6.51 -8.77 -20.56
C ARG A 41 6.51 -9.06 -19.06
N ARG A 42 5.32 -9.23 -18.50
CA ARG A 42 5.12 -9.64 -17.11
C ARG A 42 4.02 -10.70 -17.02
N PRO A 43 4.04 -11.59 -16.01
CA PRO A 43 3.06 -12.68 -15.90
C PRO A 43 1.62 -12.19 -15.70
N ASP A 44 1.42 -11.07 -15.00
CA ASP A 44 0.10 -10.48 -14.73
C ASP A 44 -0.69 -10.13 -16.00
N GLN A 45 0.00 -9.87 -17.11
CA GLN A 45 -0.63 -9.53 -18.38
C GLN A 45 -1.31 -10.72 -19.06
N PHE A 46 -0.92 -11.95 -18.71
CA PHE A 46 -1.44 -13.21 -19.30
C PHE A 46 -2.29 -14.02 -18.33
N THR A 47 -2.29 -13.66 -17.05
CA THR A 47 -2.88 -14.46 -15.99
C THR A 47 -4.10 -13.79 -15.41
N VAL A 48 -5.15 -14.59 -15.21
CA VAL A 48 -6.41 -14.21 -14.57
C VAL A 48 -6.52 -14.99 -13.27
N LEU A 49 -6.90 -14.29 -12.20
CA LEU A 49 -7.24 -14.91 -10.94
C LEU A 49 -8.70 -15.36 -10.99
N LEU A 50 -8.90 -16.67 -10.85
CA LEU A 50 -10.19 -17.30 -10.72
C LEU A 50 -10.52 -17.55 -9.25
N ARG A 51 -11.75 -17.25 -8.83
CA ARG A 51 -12.25 -17.49 -7.47
C ARG A 51 -13.64 -18.12 -7.49
N ASN A 52 -13.99 -18.76 -6.38
CA ASN A 52 -15.28 -19.43 -6.18
C ASN A 52 -15.55 -20.46 -7.28
N VAL A 53 -14.57 -21.33 -7.51
CA VAL A 53 -14.80 -22.55 -8.27
C VAL A 53 -15.85 -23.38 -7.51
N PRO A 54 -16.96 -23.77 -8.15
CA PRO A 54 -17.99 -24.56 -7.48
C PRO A 54 -17.42 -25.92 -7.05
N PRO A 55 -17.82 -26.45 -5.88
CA PRO A 55 -17.41 -27.79 -5.48
C PRO A 55 -18.11 -28.81 -6.38
N ASP A 56 -17.34 -29.78 -6.85
CA ASP A 56 -17.82 -30.94 -7.60
C ASP A 56 -17.43 -32.22 -6.83
N PRO A 57 -18.35 -33.17 -6.61
CA PRO A 57 -18.03 -34.42 -5.93
C PRO A 57 -17.16 -35.37 -6.76
N ASP A 58 -17.17 -35.25 -8.09
CA ASP A 58 -16.57 -36.22 -9.01
C ASP A 58 -15.22 -35.73 -9.57
N GLU A 59 -15.02 -34.41 -9.66
CA GLU A 59 -13.80 -33.79 -10.20
C GLU A 59 -13.03 -32.96 -9.17
N SER A 60 -11.70 -32.98 -9.23
CA SER A 60 -10.88 -32.05 -8.47
C SER A 60 -11.00 -30.62 -9.02
N VAL A 61 -10.69 -29.62 -8.17
CA VAL A 61 -10.67 -28.20 -8.61
C VAL A 61 -9.77 -27.99 -9.83
N SER A 62 -8.68 -28.76 -9.95
CA SER A 62 -7.76 -28.69 -11.09
C SER A 62 -8.43 -29.15 -12.39
N GLU A 63 -9.02 -30.36 -12.37
CA GLU A 63 -9.67 -30.96 -13.53
C GLU A 63 -10.87 -30.12 -13.98
N LEU A 64 -11.64 -29.63 -13.02
CA LEU A 64 -12.80 -28.78 -13.29
C LEU A 64 -12.40 -27.45 -13.94
N VAL A 65 -11.31 -26.83 -13.49
CA VAL A 65 -10.76 -25.61 -14.10
C VAL A 65 -10.25 -25.92 -15.51
N GLU A 66 -9.50 -27.00 -15.69
CA GLU A 66 -8.99 -27.40 -17.01
C GLU A 66 -10.14 -27.65 -17.99
N HIS A 67 -11.12 -28.47 -17.61
CA HIS A 67 -12.30 -28.76 -18.43
C HIS A 67 -13.07 -27.48 -18.77
N PHE A 68 -13.32 -26.62 -17.79
CA PHE A 68 -14.04 -25.36 -18.00
C PHE A 68 -13.34 -24.46 -19.03
N PHE A 69 -12.01 -24.28 -18.93
CA PHE A 69 -11.28 -23.39 -19.83
C PHE A 69 -10.96 -24.02 -21.18
N LEU A 70 -10.81 -25.34 -21.28
CA LEU A 70 -10.67 -26.03 -22.56
C LEU A 70 -11.97 -25.93 -23.38
N VAL A 71 -13.13 -26.00 -22.74
CA VAL A 71 -14.43 -25.89 -23.43
C VAL A 71 -14.73 -24.43 -23.81
N ASN A 72 -14.56 -23.49 -22.87
CA ASN A 72 -14.99 -22.10 -23.09
C ASN A 72 -13.91 -21.20 -23.73
N HIS A 73 -12.63 -21.56 -23.61
CA HIS A 73 -11.50 -20.77 -24.14
C HIS A 73 -10.44 -21.66 -24.85
N PRO A 74 -10.83 -22.56 -25.77
CA PRO A 74 -9.97 -23.63 -26.31
C PRO A 74 -8.64 -23.16 -26.91
N ASP A 75 -8.69 -22.09 -27.71
CA ASP A 75 -7.52 -21.63 -28.45
C ASP A 75 -6.53 -20.84 -27.57
N ASN A 76 -7.04 -20.19 -26.53
CA ASN A 76 -6.28 -19.24 -25.72
C ASN A 76 -5.83 -19.80 -24.38
N TYR A 77 -6.52 -20.80 -23.82
CA TYR A 77 -6.09 -21.45 -22.59
C TYR A 77 -4.69 -22.05 -22.76
N LEU A 78 -3.81 -21.80 -21.78
CA LEU A 78 -2.44 -22.31 -21.79
C LEU A 78 -2.21 -23.29 -20.66
N THR A 79 -2.45 -22.86 -19.43
CA THR A 79 -2.21 -23.64 -18.21
C THR A 79 -2.88 -22.94 -17.03
N HIS A 80 -3.22 -23.70 -15.99
CA HIS A 80 -3.44 -23.16 -14.65
C HIS A 80 -2.32 -23.63 -13.72
N GLN A 81 -2.21 -23.04 -12.54
CA GLN A 81 -0.94 -22.99 -11.83
C GLN A 81 -0.46 -24.30 -11.21
N VAL A 82 0.50 -24.93 -11.87
CA VAL A 82 1.29 -26.12 -11.49
C VAL A 82 2.33 -25.87 -10.38
N VAL A 83 2.36 -26.73 -9.37
CA VAL A 83 3.45 -26.94 -8.40
C VAL A 83 4.05 -28.31 -8.73
N LYS A 84 5.35 -28.34 -9.05
CA LYS A 84 6.07 -29.62 -9.17
C LYS A 84 6.36 -30.16 -7.77
N PRO A 85 6.08 -31.43 -7.47
CA PRO A 85 6.68 -32.10 -6.33
C PRO A 85 8.16 -32.33 -6.65
N LEU A 86 9.05 -31.96 -5.73
CA LEU A 86 10.42 -32.46 -5.73
C LEU A 86 10.37 -33.97 -5.45
N HIS A 87 10.59 -34.80 -6.47
CA HIS A 87 11.08 -36.15 -6.21
C HIS A 87 12.52 -36.02 -5.73
N GLY A 88 12.74 -36.28 -4.43
CA GLY A 88 14.09 -36.48 -3.91
C GLY A 88 14.78 -37.57 -4.73
N LYS A 89 16.03 -37.33 -5.15
CA LYS A 89 16.88 -38.30 -5.85
C LYS A 89 16.92 -39.63 -5.09
N SER A 90 16.08 -40.59 -5.45
CA SER A 90 16.34 -42.00 -5.21
C SER A 90 17.16 -42.51 -6.39
N THR A 91 18.41 -42.87 -6.12
CA THR A 91 19.29 -43.59 -7.04
C THR A 91 18.64 -44.92 -7.43
N THR A 92 17.94 -44.96 -8.57
CA THR A 92 17.78 -46.15 -9.43
C THR A 92 17.11 -45.75 -10.76
N PRO A 93 17.74 -45.98 -11.92
CA PRO A 93 17.17 -45.56 -13.19
C PRO A 93 16.45 -46.74 -13.87
N GLN A 94 15.24 -47.11 -13.44
CA GLN A 94 14.39 -47.99 -14.25
C GLN A 94 12.90 -47.66 -14.10
N LEU A 95 12.34 -47.17 -15.21
CA LEU A 95 10.95 -47.33 -15.65
C LEU A 95 9.86 -46.81 -14.68
N SER A 96 9.64 -45.50 -14.70
CA SER A 96 8.35 -44.89 -14.31
C SER A 96 7.84 -44.05 -15.46
N SER A 97 6.92 -44.61 -16.24
CA SER A 97 6.07 -43.90 -17.20
C SER A 97 4.73 -43.52 -16.55
N ASN A 98 4.73 -43.23 -15.25
CA ASN A 98 3.56 -42.74 -14.54
C ASN A 98 3.71 -41.24 -14.32
N LEU A 99 2.99 -40.52 -15.19
CA LEU A 99 2.52 -39.14 -15.10
C LEU A 99 2.96 -38.39 -13.83
N ASP A 100 3.90 -37.46 -14.02
CA ASP A 100 4.28 -36.43 -13.05
C ASP A 100 3.04 -35.80 -12.38
N ASN A 101 2.88 -35.98 -11.07
CA ASN A 101 1.84 -35.32 -10.28
C ASN A 101 2.13 -33.82 -10.15
N TYR A 102 1.86 -33.06 -11.20
CA TYR A 102 1.87 -31.59 -11.19
C TYR A 102 0.65 -31.09 -10.40
N LEU A 103 0.88 -30.48 -9.24
CA LEU A 103 -0.17 -29.96 -8.36
C LEU A 103 -0.68 -28.61 -8.88
N GLN A 104 -1.81 -28.54 -9.58
CA GLN A 104 -2.16 -27.36 -10.39
C GLN A 104 -3.01 -26.27 -9.69
N VAL A 105 -3.12 -26.29 -8.37
CA VAL A 105 -4.08 -25.43 -7.63
C VAL A 105 -3.42 -24.66 -6.48
N VAL A 106 -4.06 -23.57 -6.06
CA VAL A 106 -3.61 -22.77 -4.92
C VAL A 106 -3.94 -23.50 -3.61
N TYR A 107 -2.92 -23.74 -2.78
CA TYR A 107 -3.06 -24.38 -1.48
C TYR A 107 -3.12 -23.36 -0.34
N ASN A 108 -3.84 -23.72 0.74
CA ASN A 108 -3.80 -22.99 1.99
C ASN A 108 -2.49 -23.25 2.75
N ALA A 109 -1.43 -22.53 2.36
CA ALA A 109 -0.10 -22.65 2.95
C ALA A 109 0.14 -21.74 4.16
N ASN A 110 -0.90 -21.25 4.86
CA ASN A 110 -0.76 -20.26 5.93
C ASN A 110 0.06 -20.79 7.13
N THR A 111 -0.20 -22.04 7.56
CA THR A 111 0.54 -22.69 8.65
C THR A 111 1.98 -22.95 8.23
N LEU A 112 2.18 -23.48 7.02
CA LEU A 112 3.50 -23.73 6.44
C LEU A 112 4.33 -22.44 6.34
N ALA A 113 3.73 -21.34 5.88
CA ALA A 113 4.37 -20.03 5.81
C ALA A 113 4.79 -19.51 7.19
N LYS A 114 4.04 -19.82 8.25
CA LYS A 114 4.41 -19.47 9.62
C LYS A 114 5.63 -20.27 10.07
N LEU A 115 5.67 -21.58 9.82
CA LEU A 115 6.80 -22.45 10.16
C LEU A 115 8.07 -22.06 9.40
N VAL A 116 7.99 -21.80 8.09
CA VAL A 116 9.14 -21.35 7.28
C VAL A 116 9.68 -20.02 7.79
N LYS A 117 8.81 -19.08 8.16
CA LYS A 117 9.23 -17.80 8.76
C LYS A 117 9.93 -18.01 10.11
N GLU A 118 9.46 -18.96 10.92
CA GLU A 118 10.10 -19.31 12.19
C GLU A 118 11.48 -19.96 11.96
N LYS A 119 11.60 -20.90 11.00
CA LYS A 119 12.87 -21.49 10.59
C LYS A 119 13.88 -20.43 10.14
N LYS A 120 13.48 -19.47 9.29
CA LYS A 120 14.35 -18.37 8.87
C LYS A 120 14.87 -17.56 10.07
N SER A 121 13.99 -17.25 11.04
CA SER A 121 14.39 -16.56 12.27
C SER A 121 15.43 -17.36 13.07
N LYS A 122 15.26 -18.68 13.20
CA LYS A 122 16.22 -19.57 13.89
C LYS A 122 17.55 -19.67 13.13
N GLN A 123 17.52 -19.73 11.79
CA GLN A 123 18.72 -19.70 10.96
C GLN A 123 19.56 -18.45 11.23
N ASN A 124 18.94 -17.26 11.28
CA ASN A 124 19.65 -16.02 11.60
C ASN A 124 20.28 -16.06 13.02
N TRP A 125 19.66 -16.76 13.97
CA TRP A 125 20.27 -17.00 15.28
C TRP A 125 21.43 -17.98 15.23
N LEU A 126 21.35 -19.05 14.43
CA LEU A 126 22.45 -19.99 14.24
C LEU A 126 23.67 -19.28 13.64
N ASP A 127 23.47 -18.55 12.55
CA ASP A 127 24.53 -17.80 11.86
C ASP A 127 25.22 -16.81 12.81
N TYR A 128 24.45 -16.13 13.68
CA TYR A 128 25.00 -15.27 14.73
C TYR A 128 25.95 -16.00 15.68
N TYR A 129 25.51 -17.15 16.22
CA TYR A 129 26.30 -17.90 17.18
C TYR A 129 27.55 -18.50 16.52
N GLN A 130 27.45 -18.94 15.26
CA GLN A 130 28.59 -19.38 14.46
C GLN A 130 29.59 -18.25 14.20
N LEU A 131 29.13 -17.05 13.85
CA LEU A 131 29.99 -15.86 13.72
C LEU A 131 30.67 -15.50 15.04
N LYS A 132 29.94 -15.57 16.16
CA LYS A 132 30.47 -15.31 17.50
C LYS A 132 31.55 -16.33 17.89
N TYR A 133 31.35 -17.60 17.57
CA TYR A 133 32.34 -18.67 17.79
C TYR A 133 33.56 -18.50 16.88
N SER A 134 33.35 -18.15 15.60
CA SER A 134 34.43 -17.91 14.64
C SER A 134 35.36 -16.77 15.08
N ARG A 135 34.82 -15.72 15.72
CA ARG A 135 35.60 -14.63 16.31
C ARG A 135 36.37 -15.02 17.57
N ASN A 136 35.91 -16.04 18.30
CA ASN A 136 36.55 -16.49 19.54
C ASN A 136 36.40 -18.00 19.71
N GLN A 137 37.29 -18.75 19.03
CA GLN A 137 37.24 -20.21 18.97
C GLN A 137 37.47 -20.89 20.34
N LEU A 138 37.99 -20.16 21.34
CA LEU A 138 38.28 -20.69 22.67
C LEU A 138 37.04 -20.92 23.54
N LYS A 139 35.89 -20.30 23.21
CA LYS A 139 34.67 -20.40 24.01
C LYS A 139 33.44 -20.59 23.14
N ARG A 140 32.82 -21.77 23.23
CA ARG A 140 31.51 -22.00 22.61
C ARG A 140 30.42 -21.13 23.27
N PRO A 141 29.51 -20.54 22.49
CA PRO A 141 28.44 -19.70 23.01
C PRO A 141 27.37 -20.53 23.73
N LEU A 142 27.05 -20.17 24.96
CA LEU A 142 25.97 -20.79 25.74
C LEU A 142 24.72 -19.91 25.73
N MET A 143 23.55 -20.55 25.66
CA MET A 143 22.22 -19.94 25.77
C MET A 143 21.48 -20.51 26.99
N LYS A 144 20.57 -19.73 27.59
CA LYS A 144 19.63 -20.21 28.60
C LYS A 144 18.24 -20.38 27.99
N MET A 145 17.52 -21.40 28.43
CA MET A 145 16.24 -21.84 27.83
C MET A 145 14.99 -21.06 28.29
N GLY A 146 15.05 -20.33 29.41
CA GLY A 146 13.89 -19.69 30.02
C GLY A 146 13.53 -18.32 29.41
N PHE A 147 12.56 -17.66 30.05
CA PHE A 147 11.97 -16.40 29.58
C PHE A 147 13.05 -15.34 29.26
N LEU A 148 13.06 -14.87 28.01
CA LEU A 148 14.03 -13.88 27.46
C LEU A 148 15.52 -14.28 27.63
N GLY A 149 15.83 -15.55 27.87
CA GLY A 149 17.20 -16.03 28.10
C GLY A 149 17.75 -15.73 29.50
N LEU A 150 16.90 -15.41 30.47
CA LEU A 150 17.32 -15.02 31.83
C LEU A 150 17.38 -16.20 32.82
N CYS A 151 16.45 -17.14 32.72
CA CYS A 151 16.32 -18.31 33.61
C CYS A 151 16.54 -19.63 32.86
N GLY A 152 16.80 -20.73 33.58
CA GLY A 152 16.95 -22.08 33.02
C GLY A 152 18.40 -22.53 32.78
N ASP A 153 18.53 -23.79 32.38
CA ASP A 153 19.81 -24.46 32.17
C ASP A 153 20.58 -23.87 30.99
N LYS A 154 21.92 -23.89 31.11
CA LYS A 154 22.83 -23.42 30.07
C LYS A 154 23.06 -24.55 29.07
N VAL A 155 22.62 -24.35 27.84
CA VAL A 155 22.83 -25.26 26.72
C VAL A 155 23.75 -24.62 25.68
N ASP A 156 24.42 -25.43 24.88
CA ASP A 156 25.18 -24.94 23.73
C ASP A 156 24.21 -24.28 22.73
N ALA A 157 24.44 -23.02 22.43
CA ALA A 157 23.54 -22.25 21.58
C ALA A 157 23.59 -22.73 20.12
N ILE A 158 24.74 -23.21 19.64
CA ILE A 158 24.88 -23.69 18.25
C ILE A 158 24.12 -25.01 18.11
N ASP A 159 24.43 -25.99 18.97
CA ASP A 159 23.81 -27.32 18.89
C ASP A 159 22.29 -27.23 19.12
N PHE A 160 21.85 -26.36 20.04
CA PHE A 160 20.42 -26.12 20.27
C PHE A 160 19.72 -25.54 19.04
N GLN A 161 20.25 -24.47 18.43
CA GLN A 161 19.61 -23.90 17.24
C GLN A 161 19.63 -24.88 16.06
N THR A 162 20.71 -25.64 15.88
CA THR A 162 20.78 -26.71 14.87
C THR A 162 19.68 -27.75 15.10
N SER A 163 19.51 -28.24 16.34
CA SER A 163 18.45 -29.20 16.68
C SER A 163 17.04 -28.66 16.45
N GLU A 164 16.81 -27.36 16.72
CA GLU A 164 15.53 -26.70 16.46
C GLU A 164 15.28 -26.50 14.97
N ILE A 165 16.30 -26.17 14.18
CA ILE A 165 16.19 -26.07 12.72
C ILE A 165 15.89 -27.45 12.13
N GLU A 166 16.50 -28.52 12.64
CA GLU A 166 16.19 -29.89 12.24
C GLU A 166 14.75 -30.27 12.61
N ARG A 167 14.29 -29.96 13.83
CA ARG A 167 12.89 -30.17 14.25
C ARG A 167 11.93 -29.44 13.34
N LEU A 168 12.15 -28.14 13.11
CA LEU A 168 11.32 -27.32 12.23
C LEU A 168 11.38 -27.81 10.78
N THR A 169 12.51 -28.30 10.30
CA THR A 169 12.62 -28.85 8.94
C THR A 169 11.80 -30.13 8.79
N LYS A 170 11.80 -31.00 9.81
CA LYS A 170 10.92 -32.19 9.84
C LYS A 170 9.44 -31.79 9.88
N GLU A 171 9.07 -30.83 10.72
CA GLU A 171 7.69 -30.30 10.79
C GLU A 171 7.25 -29.65 9.48
N ILE A 172 8.11 -28.85 8.84
CA ILE A 172 7.85 -28.23 7.53
C ILE A 172 7.64 -29.30 6.46
N THR A 173 8.46 -30.36 6.46
CA THR A 173 8.34 -31.45 5.47
C THR A 173 7.03 -32.22 5.68
N ALA A 174 6.71 -32.57 6.92
CA ALA A 174 5.45 -33.24 7.26
C ALA A 174 4.22 -32.38 6.92
N GLU A 175 4.24 -31.09 7.28
CA GLU A 175 3.14 -30.17 6.93
C GLU A 175 3.05 -29.90 5.43
N ARG A 176 4.18 -29.91 4.71
CA ARG A 176 4.19 -29.79 3.24
C ARG A 176 3.51 -30.99 2.60
N GLU A 177 3.88 -32.21 2.99
CA GLU A 177 3.24 -33.43 2.51
C GLU A 177 1.75 -33.46 2.86
N ARG A 178 1.40 -33.05 4.08
CA ARG A 178 0.00 -32.92 4.50
C ARG A 178 -0.78 -31.95 3.62
N VAL A 179 -0.28 -30.74 3.40
CA VAL A 179 -0.96 -29.71 2.58
C VAL A 179 -1.12 -30.16 1.13
N ILE A 180 -0.15 -30.89 0.60
CA ILE A 180 -0.19 -31.43 -0.76
C ILE A 180 -1.21 -32.56 -0.90
N ASN A 181 -1.28 -33.45 0.09
CA ASN A 181 -2.12 -34.65 0.06
C ASN A 181 -3.55 -34.41 0.56
N ASP A 182 -3.79 -33.32 1.31
CA ASP A 182 -5.09 -32.98 1.90
C ASP A 182 -5.98 -32.24 0.89
N PRO A 183 -7.10 -32.83 0.44
CA PRO A 183 -8.03 -32.16 -0.46
C PRO A 183 -8.66 -30.90 0.15
N ASP A 184 -8.86 -30.86 1.48
CA ASP A 184 -9.44 -29.69 2.16
C ASP A 184 -8.49 -28.48 2.18
N SER A 185 -7.20 -28.72 1.94
CA SER A 185 -6.19 -27.67 1.81
C SER A 185 -6.18 -27.03 0.42
N ILE A 186 -6.85 -27.64 -0.57
CA ILE A 186 -7.03 -27.07 -1.92
C ILE A 186 -8.08 -25.98 -1.85
N MET A 187 -7.72 -24.80 -2.32
CA MET A 187 -8.63 -23.67 -2.32
C MET A 187 -9.45 -23.64 -3.61
N PRO A 188 -10.72 -23.18 -3.56
CA PRO A 188 -11.56 -22.99 -4.75
C PRO A 188 -11.15 -21.72 -5.53
N ALA A 189 -9.85 -21.59 -5.81
CA ALA A 189 -9.23 -20.48 -6.51
C ALA A 189 -8.01 -20.97 -7.31
N ALA A 190 -7.79 -20.38 -8.49
CA ALA A 190 -6.69 -20.74 -9.37
C ALA A 190 -6.16 -19.51 -10.12
N PHE A 191 -4.88 -19.54 -10.47
CA PHE A 191 -4.30 -18.60 -11.43
C PHE A 191 -4.30 -19.27 -12.81
N VAL A 192 -5.10 -18.74 -13.73
CA VAL A 192 -5.30 -19.27 -15.08
C VAL A 192 -4.53 -18.40 -16.05
N SER A 193 -3.60 -19.01 -16.80
CA SER A 193 -2.75 -18.33 -17.75
C SER A 193 -3.20 -18.62 -19.19
N PHE A 194 -3.10 -17.58 -20.03
CA PHE A 194 -3.50 -17.61 -21.42
C PHE A 194 -2.29 -17.44 -22.36
N LYS A 195 -2.41 -17.93 -23.59
CA LYS A 195 -1.41 -17.78 -24.66
C LYS A 195 -1.26 -16.34 -25.14
N THR A 196 -2.30 -15.54 -24.96
CA THR A 196 -2.41 -14.16 -25.45
C THR A 196 -2.93 -13.25 -24.33
N ARG A 197 -2.46 -12.00 -24.29
CA ARG A 197 -3.03 -10.96 -23.43
C ARG A 197 -4.46 -10.65 -23.82
N TRP A 198 -4.77 -10.77 -25.12
CA TRP A 198 -6.13 -10.65 -25.60
C TRP A 198 -7.06 -11.67 -24.93
N GLY A 199 -6.67 -12.95 -24.86
CA GLY A 199 -7.46 -14.00 -24.21
C GLY A 199 -7.65 -13.74 -22.72
N ALA A 200 -6.58 -13.34 -22.02
CA ALA A 200 -6.65 -12.94 -20.62
C ALA A 200 -7.59 -11.73 -20.42
N ALA A 201 -7.51 -10.73 -21.29
CA ALA A 201 -8.34 -9.54 -21.22
C ALA A 201 -9.84 -9.82 -21.44
N VAL A 202 -10.16 -10.75 -22.35
CA VAL A 202 -11.53 -11.21 -22.56
C VAL A 202 -12.02 -11.93 -21.30
N CYS A 203 -11.26 -12.90 -20.78
CA CYS A 203 -11.65 -13.67 -19.60
C CYS A 203 -11.83 -12.79 -18.34
N ALA A 204 -10.93 -11.84 -18.09
CA ALA A 204 -11.00 -10.97 -16.92
C ALA A 204 -12.13 -9.92 -16.96
N GLN A 205 -12.71 -9.64 -18.14
CA GLN A 205 -13.73 -8.60 -18.31
C GLN A 205 -15.14 -9.16 -18.57
N THR A 206 -15.28 -10.45 -18.88
CA THR A 206 -16.56 -11.08 -19.17
C THR A 206 -17.07 -11.92 -18.00
N GLN A 207 -18.39 -11.98 -17.87
CA GLN A 207 -19.04 -12.90 -16.93
C GLN A 207 -18.97 -14.32 -17.50
N GLN A 208 -18.40 -15.26 -16.74
CA GLN A 208 -18.11 -16.61 -17.21
C GLN A 208 -19.34 -17.54 -17.16
N CYS A 209 -20.25 -17.36 -16.20
CA CYS A 209 -21.39 -18.26 -16.01
C CYS A 209 -22.69 -17.53 -15.62
N ARG A 210 -23.81 -18.26 -15.59
CA ARG A 210 -25.14 -17.71 -15.27
C ARG A 210 -25.22 -17.10 -13.86
N ASP A 211 -24.54 -17.71 -12.89
CA ASP A 211 -24.51 -17.23 -11.51
C ASP A 211 -23.35 -16.23 -11.33
N PRO A 212 -23.62 -14.96 -11.00
CA PRO A 212 -22.58 -13.95 -10.86
C PRO A 212 -21.68 -14.14 -9.62
N THR A 213 -21.90 -15.17 -8.81
CA THR A 213 -21.10 -15.44 -7.60
C THR A 213 -20.10 -16.59 -7.75
N THR A 214 -20.19 -17.37 -8.82
CA THR A 214 -19.29 -18.49 -9.13
C THR A 214 -18.41 -18.15 -10.33
N TRP A 215 -17.27 -18.83 -10.47
CA TRP A 215 -16.30 -18.61 -11.56
C TRP A 215 -15.91 -17.13 -11.71
N LEU A 216 -15.65 -16.45 -10.59
CA LEU A 216 -15.31 -15.04 -10.57
C LEU A 216 -13.90 -14.84 -11.13
N THR A 217 -13.80 -14.13 -12.24
CA THR A 217 -12.54 -13.78 -12.89
C THR A 217 -12.15 -12.34 -12.58
N GLU A 218 -10.92 -12.14 -12.12
CA GLU A 218 -10.30 -10.84 -11.91
C GLU A 218 -8.90 -10.85 -12.53
N TRP A 219 -8.37 -9.69 -12.93
CA TRP A 219 -6.96 -9.61 -13.32
C TRP A 219 -6.07 -10.09 -12.17
N ALA A 220 -5.16 -11.02 -12.45
CA ALA A 220 -4.19 -11.42 -11.45
C ALA A 220 -3.26 -10.22 -11.17
N PRO A 221 -3.05 -9.84 -9.90
CA PRO A 221 -2.03 -8.86 -9.58
C PRO A 221 -0.64 -9.45 -9.90
N GLU A 222 0.37 -8.61 -9.98
CA GLU A 222 1.76 -9.08 -10.14
C GLU A 222 2.12 -10.08 -9.02
N PRO A 223 2.91 -11.15 -9.29
CA PRO A 223 3.27 -12.13 -8.26
C PRO A 223 3.83 -11.54 -6.94
N ARG A 224 4.54 -10.41 -7.02
CA ARG A 224 5.05 -9.65 -5.86
C ARG A 224 3.96 -8.89 -5.10
N ASP A 225 2.92 -8.45 -5.81
CA ASP A 225 1.76 -7.73 -5.27
C ASP A 225 0.72 -8.68 -4.65
N VAL A 226 0.80 -10.00 -4.91
CA VAL A 226 -0.11 -11.00 -4.33
C VAL A 226 0.08 -11.11 -2.80
N TYR A 227 -0.97 -10.77 -2.05
CA TYR A 227 -1.08 -11.02 -0.63
C TYR A 227 -1.69 -12.40 -0.35
N TRP A 228 -0.82 -13.42 -0.39
CA TRP A 228 -1.15 -14.85 -0.31
C TRP A 228 -2.10 -15.25 0.82
N LYS A 229 -1.97 -14.64 2.00
CA LYS A 229 -2.77 -15.02 3.19
C LYS A 229 -4.27 -14.85 3.01
N ASN A 230 -4.69 -13.94 2.13
CA ASN A 230 -6.10 -13.63 1.92
C ASN A 230 -6.74 -14.40 0.77
N LEU A 231 -5.95 -15.14 -0.03
CA LEU A 231 -6.50 -15.99 -1.09
C LEU A 231 -7.40 -17.09 -0.49
N ALA A 232 -7.06 -17.60 0.70
CA ALA A 232 -7.74 -18.72 1.36
C ALA A 232 -9.14 -18.41 1.92
N ILE A 233 -9.62 -17.17 1.77
CA ILE A 233 -10.88 -16.74 2.40
C ILE A 233 -12.04 -16.96 1.42
N PRO A 234 -13.06 -17.77 1.78
CA PRO A 234 -14.21 -17.98 0.92
C PRO A 234 -15.09 -16.72 0.82
N TYR A 235 -15.81 -16.59 -0.30
CA TYR A 235 -16.53 -15.35 -0.64
C TYR A 235 -17.61 -14.92 0.35
N VAL A 236 -18.37 -15.86 0.90
CA VAL A 236 -19.40 -15.54 1.92
C VAL A 236 -18.74 -14.92 3.17
N GLN A 237 -17.59 -15.46 3.58
CA GLN A 237 -16.83 -14.90 4.70
C GLN A 237 -16.27 -13.51 4.39
N LEU A 238 -15.91 -13.21 3.13
CA LEU A 238 -15.47 -11.85 2.75
C LEU A 238 -16.56 -10.81 3.03
N THR A 239 -17.83 -11.14 2.72
CA THR A 239 -18.95 -10.22 2.96
C THR A 239 -19.13 -9.93 4.45
N ILE A 240 -19.10 -10.97 5.28
CA ILE A 240 -19.21 -10.84 6.75
C ILE A 240 -18.03 -10.06 7.32
N LYS A 241 -16.79 -10.38 6.91
CA LYS A 241 -15.58 -9.68 7.36
C LYS A 241 -15.63 -8.19 6.99
N ARG A 242 -16.05 -7.84 5.78
CA ARG A 242 -16.22 -6.44 5.34
C ARG A 242 -17.28 -5.71 6.16
N LEU A 243 -18.39 -6.35 6.51
CA LEU A 243 -19.41 -5.77 7.39
C LEU A 243 -18.85 -5.52 8.80
N ILE A 244 -18.17 -6.51 9.39
CA ILE A 244 -17.53 -6.37 10.71
C ILE A 244 -16.54 -5.21 10.70
N ILE A 245 -15.65 -5.13 9.70
CA ILE A 245 -14.66 -4.05 9.61
C ILE A 245 -15.33 -2.69 9.38
N ALA A 246 -16.45 -2.62 8.65
CA ALA A 246 -17.21 -1.38 8.51
C ALA A 246 -17.77 -0.90 9.86
N VAL A 247 -18.33 -1.80 10.66
CA VAL A 247 -18.84 -1.50 12.02
C VAL A 247 -17.70 -1.09 12.96
N VAL A 248 -16.58 -1.83 12.96
CA VAL A 248 -15.40 -1.49 13.78
C VAL A 248 -14.83 -0.14 13.36
N PHE A 249 -14.77 0.16 12.06
CA PHE A 249 -14.31 1.45 11.56
C PHE A 249 -15.23 2.60 11.98
N PHE A 250 -16.55 2.38 12.00
CA PHE A 250 -17.50 3.35 12.53
C PHE A 250 -17.23 3.66 14.00
N PHE A 251 -17.08 2.63 14.85
CA PHE A 251 -16.76 2.83 16.27
C PHE A 251 -15.39 3.49 16.47
N LEU A 252 -14.37 3.08 15.69
CA LEU A 252 -13.06 3.73 15.72
C LEU A 252 -13.22 5.23 15.46
N THR A 253 -13.90 5.61 14.37
CA THR A 253 -14.17 6.99 13.99
C THR A 253 -14.93 7.75 15.09
N PHE A 254 -15.97 7.14 15.65
CA PHE A 254 -16.79 7.74 16.71
C PHE A 254 -15.99 7.98 18.01
N PHE A 255 -15.32 6.96 18.54
CA PHE A 255 -14.56 7.09 19.80
C PHE A 255 -13.34 8.00 19.64
N PHE A 256 -12.75 8.08 18.44
CA PHE A 256 -11.65 9.00 18.19
C PHE A 256 -12.07 10.48 18.18
N MET A 257 -13.37 10.80 18.26
CA MET A 257 -13.81 12.18 18.50
C MET A 257 -13.38 12.68 19.88
N ILE A 258 -13.17 11.79 20.86
CA ILE A 258 -12.75 12.16 22.22
C ILE A 258 -11.33 12.77 22.22
N PRO A 259 -10.28 12.11 21.67
CA PRO A 259 -8.97 12.72 21.48
C PRO A 259 -9.01 14.04 20.70
N ILE A 260 -9.83 14.12 19.64
CA ILE A 260 -9.97 15.35 18.86
C ILE A 260 -10.55 16.48 19.70
N ALA A 261 -11.61 16.20 20.48
CA ALA A 261 -12.19 17.19 21.40
C ALA A 261 -11.17 17.64 22.45
N PHE A 262 -10.34 16.72 22.95
CA PHE A 262 -9.23 17.06 23.85
C PHE A 262 -8.22 18.01 23.18
N VAL A 263 -7.76 17.71 21.97
CA VAL A 263 -6.86 18.59 21.19
C VAL A 263 -7.50 19.97 20.95
N GLN A 264 -8.78 20.01 20.59
CA GLN A 264 -9.49 21.28 20.37
C GLN A 264 -9.64 22.09 21.66
N SER A 265 -9.72 21.44 22.81
CA SER A 265 -9.70 22.13 24.11
C SER A 265 -8.34 22.74 24.42
N LEU A 266 -7.23 22.12 23.98
CA LEU A 266 -5.88 22.67 24.09
C LEU A 266 -5.65 23.89 23.19
N ALA A 267 -6.32 23.93 22.04
CA ALA A 267 -6.26 25.08 21.14
C ALA A 267 -6.95 26.35 21.71
N ASN A 268 -7.78 26.22 22.75
CA ASN A 268 -8.48 27.34 23.38
C ASN A 268 -7.95 27.64 24.80
N ILE A 269 -7.10 28.68 24.92
CA ILE A 269 -6.50 29.10 26.19
C ILE A 269 -7.54 29.40 27.28
N GLU A 270 -8.68 29.99 26.92
CA GLU A 270 -9.72 30.32 27.92
C GLU A 270 -10.30 29.06 28.57
N SER A 271 -10.39 27.97 27.80
CA SER A 271 -10.83 26.67 28.30
C SER A 271 -9.80 26.06 29.26
N ILE A 272 -8.50 26.18 28.95
CA ILE A 272 -7.43 25.70 29.82
C ILE A 272 -7.41 26.51 31.13
N ARG A 273 -7.49 27.84 31.04
CA ARG A 273 -7.51 28.75 32.19
C ARG A 273 -8.66 28.45 33.15
N LYS A 274 -9.81 28.04 32.63
CA LYS A 274 -11.00 27.69 33.41
C LYS A 274 -10.92 26.29 34.03
N LYS A 275 -10.43 25.30 33.28
CA LYS A 275 -10.39 23.89 33.72
C LYS A 275 -9.18 23.55 34.60
N VAL A 276 -8.06 24.25 34.43
CA VAL A 276 -6.80 23.93 35.12
C VAL A 276 -6.18 25.20 35.73
N PRO A 277 -6.67 25.66 36.88
CA PRO A 277 -6.34 26.97 37.43
C PRO A 277 -4.87 27.11 37.89
N PHE A 278 -4.16 26.01 38.19
CA PHE A 278 -2.76 26.06 38.60
C PHE A 278 -1.78 26.40 37.46
N LEU A 279 -2.16 26.17 36.20
CA LEU A 279 -1.33 26.49 35.03
C LEU A 279 -1.39 27.98 34.65
N LYS A 280 -2.24 28.79 35.29
CA LYS A 280 -2.40 30.22 34.96
C LYS A 280 -1.08 30.99 34.98
N VAL A 281 -0.27 30.77 36.02
CA VAL A 281 1.03 31.44 36.22
C VAL A 281 2.02 31.12 35.09
N ILE A 282 1.98 29.91 34.54
CA ILE A 282 2.87 29.46 33.46
C ILE A 282 2.33 29.90 32.09
N ILE A 283 1.00 29.87 31.90
CA ILE A 283 0.33 30.22 30.65
C ILE A 283 0.39 31.72 30.34
N ASP A 284 0.45 32.58 31.36
CA ASP A 284 0.49 34.04 31.15
C ASP A 284 1.86 34.55 30.65
N VAL A 285 2.89 33.71 30.61
CA VAL A 285 4.16 34.02 29.94
C VAL A 285 3.93 34.10 28.43
N SER A 286 4.15 35.27 27.83
CA SER A 286 3.80 35.57 26.42
C SER A 286 4.37 34.55 25.41
N PHE A 287 5.61 34.11 25.60
CA PHE A 287 6.23 33.07 24.75
C PHE A 287 5.56 31.70 24.89
N ILE A 288 5.32 31.24 26.13
CA ILE A 288 4.68 29.94 26.40
C ILE A 288 3.24 29.94 25.90
N LYS A 289 2.52 31.05 26.07
CA LYS A 289 1.17 31.25 25.54
C LYS A 289 1.12 31.05 24.02
N ALA A 290 2.02 31.70 23.29
CA ALA A 290 2.11 31.58 21.83
C ALA A 290 2.46 30.14 21.40
N PHE A 291 3.38 29.49 22.12
CA PHE A 291 3.77 28.10 21.85
C PHE A 291 2.60 27.11 22.04
N ILE A 292 1.90 27.22 23.18
CA ILE A 292 0.76 26.37 23.53
C ILE A 292 -0.40 26.56 22.54
N GLN A 293 -0.69 27.80 22.13
CA GLN A 293 -1.80 28.05 21.20
C GLN A 293 -1.46 27.66 19.76
N GLY A 294 -0.20 27.87 19.35
CA GLY A 294 0.25 27.65 17.98
C GLY A 294 0.61 26.21 17.67
N PHE A 295 1.51 25.60 18.44
CA PHE A 295 2.19 24.36 18.07
C PHE A 295 1.62 23.12 18.77
N LEU A 296 1.27 23.25 20.05
CA LEU A 296 0.87 22.11 20.88
C LEU A 296 -0.31 21.32 20.33
N PRO A 297 -1.40 21.94 19.81
CA PRO A 297 -2.55 21.19 19.29
C PRO A 297 -2.18 20.38 18.03
N GLY A 298 -1.33 20.95 17.16
CA GLY A 298 -0.85 20.26 15.96
C GLY A 298 0.03 19.07 16.29
N ILE A 299 0.95 19.23 17.25
CA ILE A 299 1.82 18.14 17.73
C ILE A 299 1.00 17.05 18.42
N ALA A 300 0.07 17.44 19.30
CA ALA A 300 -0.80 16.49 20.00
C ALA A 300 -1.68 15.71 19.03
N LEU A 301 -2.26 16.37 18.02
CA LEU A 301 -3.03 15.70 16.97
C LEU A 301 -2.16 14.69 16.23
N LYS A 302 -0.97 15.08 15.79
CA LYS A 302 -0.03 14.20 15.09
C LYS A 302 0.35 12.98 15.93
N LEU A 303 0.55 13.15 17.24
CA LEU A 303 0.83 12.06 18.17
C LEU A 303 -0.34 11.05 18.21
N PHE A 304 -1.59 11.52 18.24
CA PHE A 304 -2.74 10.62 18.19
C PHE A 304 -2.89 9.94 16.81
N LEU A 305 -2.48 10.58 15.72
CA LEU A 305 -2.62 10.01 14.38
C LEU A 305 -1.50 9.04 14.01
N ILE A 306 -0.36 9.00 14.72
CA ILE A 306 0.82 8.21 14.31
C ILE A 306 0.55 6.70 14.20
N PHE A 307 -0.31 6.15 15.06
CA PHE A 307 -0.62 4.72 15.10
C PHE A 307 -1.81 4.35 14.20
N LEU A 308 -2.58 5.33 13.76
CA LEU A 308 -3.83 5.11 13.03
C LEU A 308 -3.60 4.40 11.67
N PRO A 309 -2.63 4.78 10.82
CA PRO A 309 -2.40 4.07 9.56
C PRO A 309 -2.10 2.58 9.75
N THR A 310 -1.37 2.22 10.81
CA THR A 310 -1.10 0.82 11.15
C THR A 310 -2.39 0.08 11.49
N ILE A 311 -3.27 0.68 12.30
CA ILE A 311 -4.59 0.12 12.62
C ILE A 311 -5.44 -0.06 11.34
N LEU A 312 -5.49 0.96 10.48
CA LEU A 312 -6.27 0.92 9.24
C LEU A 312 -5.72 -0.09 8.23
N MET A 313 -4.41 -0.29 8.20
CA MET A 313 -3.77 -1.33 7.39
C MET A 313 -4.11 -2.73 7.92
N ILE A 314 -4.08 -2.94 9.24
CA ILE A 314 -4.50 -4.19 9.87
C ILE A 314 -5.97 -4.49 9.53
N MET A 315 -6.85 -3.50 9.69
CA MET A 315 -8.27 -3.62 9.31
C MET A 315 -8.42 -4.04 7.85
N SER A 316 -7.68 -3.41 6.94
CA SER A 316 -7.76 -3.72 5.50
C SER A 316 -7.24 -5.13 5.19
N LYS A 317 -6.20 -5.60 5.88
CA LYS A 317 -5.71 -6.99 5.77
C LYS A 317 -6.76 -8.01 6.22
N PHE A 318 -7.53 -7.72 7.27
CA PHE A 318 -8.61 -8.58 7.75
C PHE A 318 -9.81 -8.67 6.79
N GLU A 319 -10.02 -7.68 5.92
CA GLU A 319 -11.14 -7.71 4.95
C GLU A 319 -10.98 -8.71 3.82
N GLY A 320 -9.76 -9.23 3.60
CA GLY A 320 -9.52 -10.27 2.61
C GLY A 320 -9.27 -9.74 1.19
N PHE A 321 -8.61 -8.59 1.01
CA PHE A 321 -8.11 -8.21 -0.32
C PHE A 321 -6.84 -8.96 -0.70
N ILE A 322 -6.69 -9.22 -2.00
CA ILE A 322 -5.72 -10.17 -2.54
C ILE A 322 -4.44 -9.48 -2.98
N SER A 323 -4.45 -8.18 -3.28
CA SER A 323 -3.25 -7.43 -3.63
C SER A 323 -2.84 -6.42 -2.56
N ILE A 324 -1.54 -6.21 -2.41
CA ILE A 324 -0.96 -5.18 -1.54
C ILE A 324 -1.39 -3.79 -2.03
N SER A 325 -1.35 -3.57 -3.35
CA SER A 325 -1.81 -2.35 -4.00
C SER A 325 -3.26 -1.98 -3.64
N PHE A 326 -4.16 -2.96 -3.64
CA PHE A 326 -5.56 -2.72 -3.27
C PHE A 326 -5.71 -2.52 -1.75
N LEU A 327 -4.96 -3.27 -0.93
CA LEU A 327 -4.93 -3.07 0.52
C LEU A 327 -4.52 -1.64 0.89
N GLU A 328 -3.49 -1.10 0.24
CA GLU A 328 -3.04 0.27 0.44
C GLU A 328 -4.07 1.30 -0.02
N ARG A 329 -4.66 1.13 -1.21
CA ARG A 329 -5.74 2.00 -1.70
C ARG A 329 -6.93 2.04 -0.76
N ARG A 330 -7.33 0.88 -0.22
CA ARG A 330 -8.45 0.78 0.73
C ARG A 330 -8.10 1.39 2.08
N SER A 331 -6.88 1.16 2.57
CA SER A 331 -6.37 1.77 3.80
C SER A 331 -6.33 3.29 3.68
N ALA A 332 -5.83 3.82 2.55
CA ALA A 332 -5.84 5.23 2.22
C ALA A 332 -7.26 5.81 2.19
N SER A 333 -8.21 5.11 1.53
CA SER A 333 -9.61 5.54 1.47
C SER A 333 -10.25 5.68 2.86
N ARG A 334 -9.98 4.74 3.77
CA ARG A 334 -10.46 4.84 5.15
C ARG A 334 -9.81 6.00 5.88
N TYR A 335 -8.51 6.17 5.70
CA TYR A 335 -7.80 7.25 6.36
C TYR A 335 -8.27 8.63 5.86
N TYR A 336 -8.59 8.75 4.58
CA TYR A 336 -9.23 9.95 4.03
C TYR A 336 -10.59 10.24 4.69
N ILE A 337 -11.47 9.22 4.79
CA ILE A 337 -12.77 9.37 5.46
C ILE A 337 -12.57 9.78 6.93
N PHE A 338 -11.61 9.16 7.61
CA PHE A 338 -11.26 9.51 8.98
C PHE A 338 -10.75 10.96 9.09
N ASN A 339 -9.84 11.39 8.22
CA ASN A 339 -9.34 12.76 8.19
C ASN A 339 -10.49 13.76 7.93
N PHE A 340 -11.43 13.41 7.05
CA PHE A 340 -12.61 14.22 6.81
C PHE A 340 -13.52 14.33 8.05
N VAL A 341 -13.91 13.21 8.66
CA VAL A 341 -14.86 13.20 9.77
C VAL A 341 -14.23 13.69 11.07
N ASN A 342 -13.03 13.25 11.41
CA ASN A 342 -12.43 13.51 12.71
C ASN A 342 -11.54 14.76 12.68
N VAL A 343 -10.59 14.82 11.74
CA VAL A 343 -9.62 15.92 11.71
C VAL A 343 -10.27 17.20 11.21
N PHE A 344 -11.09 17.14 10.16
CA PHE A 344 -11.76 18.32 9.62
C PHE A 344 -13.09 18.63 10.34
N LEU A 345 -14.13 17.81 10.16
CA LEU A 345 -15.44 18.07 10.77
C LEU A 345 -15.40 18.04 12.30
N GLY A 346 -14.75 17.03 12.88
CA GLY A 346 -14.65 16.87 14.33
C GLY A 346 -13.94 18.03 15.01
N SER A 347 -12.89 18.58 14.40
CA SER A 347 -12.23 19.78 14.90
C SER A 347 -13.12 21.01 14.88
N ILE A 348 -13.92 21.19 13.81
CA ILE A 348 -14.85 22.32 13.69
C ILE A 348 -16.00 22.17 14.70
N ILE A 349 -16.60 20.99 14.81
CA ILE A 349 -17.73 20.71 15.71
C ILE A 349 -17.28 20.76 17.16
N ALA A 350 -16.24 20.03 17.57
CA ALA A 350 -15.78 20.05 18.95
C ALA A 350 -15.30 21.44 19.35
N GLY A 351 -14.55 22.10 18.46
CA GLY A 351 -14.05 23.44 18.70
C GLY A 351 -15.14 24.51 18.80
N SER A 352 -16.29 24.34 18.13
CA SER A 352 -17.45 25.25 18.23
C SER A 352 -18.37 24.88 19.39
N ALA A 353 -18.58 23.59 19.66
CA ALA A 353 -19.30 23.10 20.83
C ALA A 353 -18.69 23.66 22.11
N PHE A 354 -17.37 23.59 22.30
CA PHE A 354 -16.73 24.19 23.49
C PHE A 354 -16.97 25.69 23.64
N GLN A 355 -17.11 26.43 22.54
CA GLN A 355 -17.35 27.88 22.56
C GLN A 355 -18.84 28.23 22.72
N GLN A 356 -19.75 27.33 22.34
CA GLN A 356 -21.20 27.59 22.29
C GLN A 356 -22.03 26.52 23.02
N LEU A 357 -21.45 25.80 23.99
CA LEU A 357 -22.07 24.69 24.74
C LEU A 357 -23.49 25.02 25.26
N ASN A 358 -23.72 26.28 25.64
CA ASN A 358 -25.02 26.76 26.14
C ASN A 358 -26.08 26.96 25.03
N LYS A 359 -25.68 27.07 23.75
CA LYS A 359 -26.57 27.19 22.59
C LYS A 359 -26.83 25.84 21.91
N PHE A 360 -25.87 24.91 21.95
CA PHE A 360 -25.98 23.63 21.23
C PHE A 360 -27.06 22.70 21.77
N SER A 361 -27.39 22.76 23.06
CA SER A 361 -28.43 21.91 23.67
C SER A 361 -29.86 22.27 23.26
N LYS A 362 -30.07 23.36 22.50
CA LYS A 362 -31.39 23.85 22.06
C LYS A 362 -31.54 23.98 20.53
N LEU A 363 -30.58 23.47 19.73
CA LEU A 363 -30.59 23.65 18.27
C LEU A 363 -31.63 22.76 17.56
N SER A 364 -32.40 23.37 16.66
CA SER A 364 -33.19 22.66 15.64
C SER A 364 -32.28 22.22 14.48
N ALA A 365 -32.63 21.13 13.77
CA ALA A 365 -31.82 20.56 12.67
C ALA A 365 -31.45 21.58 11.57
N ASN A 366 -32.29 22.61 11.38
CA ASN A 366 -32.07 23.69 10.41
C ASN A 366 -30.93 24.65 10.79
N GLU A 367 -30.48 24.67 12.04
CA GLU A 367 -29.42 25.56 12.51
C GLU A 367 -28.03 24.92 12.49
N ILE A 368 -27.93 23.62 12.17
CA ILE A 368 -26.65 22.89 12.10
C ILE A 368 -25.74 23.45 10.99
N PRO A 369 -26.18 23.58 9.72
CA PRO A 369 -25.33 24.14 8.66
C PRO A 369 -24.95 25.60 8.92
N LYS A 370 -25.87 26.35 9.55
CA LYS A 370 -25.67 27.76 9.95
C LYS A 370 -24.56 27.91 11.00
N THR A 371 -24.59 27.05 12.02
CA THR A 371 -23.61 27.06 13.11
C THR A 371 -22.23 26.61 12.63
N ILE A 372 -22.18 25.58 11.78
CA ILE A 372 -20.94 25.10 11.17
C ILE A 372 -20.35 26.19 10.26
N GLY A 373 -21.19 26.86 9.46
CA GLY A 373 -20.77 27.95 8.58
C GLY A 373 -19.98 29.04 9.31
N VAL A 374 -20.50 29.54 10.43
CA VAL A 374 -19.83 30.57 11.25
C VAL A 374 -18.55 30.04 11.93
N ALA A 375 -18.52 28.75 12.27
CA ALA A 375 -17.36 28.15 12.94
C ALA A 375 -16.15 27.94 12.01
N ILE A 376 -16.36 27.75 10.70
CA ILE A 376 -15.28 27.47 9.73
C ILE A 376 -14.22 28.59 9.71
N PRO A 377 -14.56 29.87 9.46
CA PRO A 377 -13.56 30.94 9.44
C PRO A 377 -12.80 31.06 10.77
N MET A 378 -13.48 30.88 11.91
CA MET A 378 -12.88 30.99 13.25
C MET A 378 -11.81 29.92 13.51
N LYS A 379 -11.87 28.78 12.82
CA LYS A 379 -10.91 27.67 12.96
C LYS A 379 -9.79 27.69 11.92
N ALA A 380 -9.75 28.67 11.02
CA ALA A 380 -8.69 28.80 10.02
C ALA A 380 -7.30 28.87 10.67
N THR A 381 -7.14 29.60 11.78
CA THR A 381 -5.86 29.71 12.50
C THR A 381 -5.33 28.36 12.99
N PHE A 382 -6.21 27.47 13.47
CA PHE A 382 -5.83 26.11 13.88
C PHE A 382 -5.33 25.29 12.68
N PHE A 383 -6.00 25.37 11.53
CA PHE A 383 -5.56 24.65 10.33
C PHE A 383 -4.27 25.21 9.73
N ILE A 384 -4.05 26.53 9.81
CA ILE A 384 -2.77 27.15 9.40
C ILE A 384 -1.62 26.57 10.23
N THR A 385 -1.75 26.55 11.56
CA THR A 385 -0.68 26.03 12.42
C THR A 385 -0.53 24.51 12.26
N TYR A 386 -1.63 23.78 12.04
CA TYR A 386 -1.58 22.36 11.70
C TYR A 386 -0.79 22.11 10.40
N ILE A 387 -1.01 22.90 9.33
CA ILE A 387 -0.24 22.78 8.08
C ILE A 387 1.24 23.11 8.30
N MET A 388 1.58 24.08 9.14
CA MET A 388 2.97 24.39 9.45
C MET A 388 3.67 23.25 10.22
N VAL A 389 3.00 22.67 11.21
CA VAL A 389 3.57 21.57 12.03
C VAL A 389 3.61 20.26 11.25
N ASP A 390 2.48 19.85 10.69
CA ASP A 390 2.36 18.55 10.06
C ASP A 390 2.84 18.55 8.61
N GLY A 391 2.48 19.59 7.86
CA GLY A 391 2.87 19.75 6.46
C GLY A 391 4.34 20.14 6.33
N TRP A 392 4.73 21.33 6.80
CA TRP A 392 6.09 21.82 6.57
C TRP A 392 7.12 21.06 7.39
N ALA A 393 6.99 21.04 8.72
CA ALA A 393 7.96 20.35 9.56
C ALA A 393 7.90 18.82 9.40
N GLY A 394 6.73 18.24 9.09
CA GLY A 394 6.64 16.83 8.75
C GLY A 394 7.36 16.46 7.45
N THR A 395 7.17 17.25 6.38
CA THR A 395 7.87 17.02 5.10
C THR A 395 9.39 17.22 5.25
N ALA A 396 9.81 18.26 5.99
CA ALA A 396 11.22 18.48 6.29
C ALA A 396 11.82 17.33 7.12
N GLY A 397 11.07 16.81 8.10
CA GLY A 397 11.46 15.65 8.90
C GLY A 397 11.51 14.34 8.11
N GLU A 398 10.68 14.20 7.07
CA GLU A 398 10.71 13.03 6.18
C GLU A 398 12.04 12.92 5.42
N ILE A 399 12.71 14.04 5.10
CA ILE A 399 14.05 14.02 4.49
C ILE A 399 15.05 13.24 5.36
N LEU A 400 15.00 13.47 6.67
CA LEU A 400 15.88 12.79 7.64
C LEU A 400 15.52 11.31 7.81
N ARG A 401 14.32 10.90 7.38
CA ARG A 401 13.77 9.55 7.57
C ARG A 401 13.97 9.05 8.99
N LEU A 402 13.54 9.85 9.97
CA LEU A 402 13.84 9.61 11.38
C LEU A 402 13.34 8.22 11.85
N LYS A 403 12.17 7.78 11.39
CA LYS A 403 11.61 6.46 11.75
C LYS A 403 12.50 5.31 11.23
N PRO A 404 12.80 5.19 9.92
CA PRO A 404 13.77 4.22 9.42
C PRO A 404 15.14 4.30 10.09
N LEU A 405 15.66 5.52 10.33
CA LEU A 405 16.97 5.71 10.96
C LEU A 405 17.03 5.15 12.39
N ILE A 406 16.03 5.48 13.22
CA ILE A 406 15.93 4.96 14.59
C ILE A 406 15.75 3.44 14.56
N ILE A 407 14.86 2.92 13.70
CA ILE A 407 14.62 1.48 13.58
C ILE A 407 15.90 0.77 13.11
N TYR A 408 16.65 1.35 12.18
CA TYR A 408 17.92 0.79 11.72
C TYR A 408 18.93 0.70 12.86
N HIS A 409 19.14 1.78 13.63
CA HIS A 409 20.07 1.73 14.77
C HIS A 409 19.60 0.77 15.88
N LEU A 410 18.29 0.72 16.13
CA LEU A 410 17.70 -0.21 17.10
C LEU A 410 17.86 -1.67 16.64
N LYS A 411 17.56 -1.96 15.38
CA LYS A 411 17.78 -3.27 14.77
C LYS A 411 19.27 -3.60 14.79
N ASN A 412 20.13 -2.67 14.41
CA ASN A 412 21.57 -2.89 14.36
C ASN A 412 22.16 -3.18 15.75
N PHE A 413 21.61 -2.58 16.80
CA PHE A 413 22.06 -2.80 18.16
C PHE A 413 21.51 -4.10 18.78
N PHE A 414 20.25 -4.45 18.52
CA PHE A 414 19.57 -5.58 19.20
C PHE A 414 19.34 -6.83 18.35
N LEU A 415 19.15 -6.69 17.03
CA LEU A 415 18.62 -7.72 16.14
C LEU A 415 19.59 -8.16 15.04
N VAL A 416 20.43 -7.25 14.53
CA VAL A 416 21.39 -7.53 13.45
C VAL A 416 22.56 -8.33 14.00
N LYS A 417 22.80 -9.46 13.36
CA LYS A 417 23.80 -10.42 13.78
C LYS A 417 24.70 -10.84 12.63
N THR A 418 24.11 -10.95 11.44
CA THR A 418 24.77 -11.27 10.18
C THR A 418 24.83 -10.05 9.26
N GLU A 419 25.64 -10.13 8.19
CA GLU A 419 25.66 -9.09 7.14
C GLU A 419 24.33 -9.05 6.37
N LYS A 420 23.71 -10.20 6.10
CA LYS A 420 22.38 -10.29 5.49
C LYS A 420 21.30 -9.59 6.34
N ASP A 421 21.34 -9.75 7.67
CA ASP A 421 20.42 -9.02 8.57
C ASP A 421 20.61 -7.50 8.47
N ARG A 422 21.85 -7.05 8.22
CA ARG A 422 22.17 -5.63 8.06
C ARG A 422 21.60 -5.10 6.75
N GLU A 423 21.70 -5.86 5.67
CA GLU A 423 21.07 -5.53 4.38
C GLU A 423 19.54 -5.46 4.51
N GLU A 424 18.91 -6.45 5.15
CA GLU A 424 17.46 -6.44 5.43
C GLU A 424 17.07 -5.26 6.37
N ALA A 425 17.95 -4.85 7.28
CA ALA A 425 17.71 -3.68 8.13
C ALA A 425 17.89 -2.34 7.40
N MET A 426 18.64 -2.33 6.29
CA MET A 426 18.86 -1.17 5.44
C MET A 426 17.73 -0.96 4.41
N ASP A 427 16.75 -1.86 4.32
CA ASP A 427 15.63 -1.71 3.41
C ASP A 427 14.87 -0.39 3.69
N PRO A 428 14.87 0.56 2.73
CA PRO A 428 14.17 1.82 2.88
C PRO A 428 12.65 1.66 2.85
N GLY A 429 12.12 0.54 2.36
CA GLY A 429 10.69 0.32 2.14
C GLY A 429 10.13 1.15 0.96
N SER A 430 8.81 1.05 0.80
CA SER A 430 8.06 1.69 -0.27
C SER A 430 7.56 3.09 0.09
N LEU A 431 7.11 3.82 -0.93
CA LEU A 431 6.39 5.07 -0.74
C LEU A 431 5.11 4.77 0.03
N GLY A 432 4.94 5.36 1.21
CA GLY A 432 3.77 5.12 2.08
C GLY A 432 2.48 5.73 1.51
N PHE A 433 1.91 5.10 0.47
CA PHE A 433 0.70 5.56 -0.21
C PHE A 433 -0.47 5.66 0.76
N ASN A 434 -0.61 4.67 1.65
CA ASN A 434 -1.64 4.62 2.69
C ASN A 434 -1.59 5.79 3.68
N THR A 435 -0.45 6.47 3.85
CA THR A 435 -0.29 7.61 4.75
C THR A 435 -0.22 8.95 4.02
N GLY A 436 0.57 9.03 2.95
CA GLY A 436 0.86 10.28 2.26
C GLY A 436 -0.31 10.78 1.43
N GLU A 437 -1.01 9.87 0.73
CA GLU A 437 -2.12 10.26 -0.14
C GLU A 437 -3.30 10.89 0.63
N PRO A 438 -3.76 10.32 1.77
CA PRO A 438 -4.83 10.93 2.56
C PRO A 438 -4.45 12.27 3.19
N GLN A 439 -3.17 12.48 3.50
CA GLN A 439 -2.66 13.75 4.03
C GLN A 439 -2.70 14.85 2.96
N ILE A 440 -2.24 14.54 1.75
CA ILE A 440 -2.32 15.46 0.61
C ILE A 440 -3.79 15.81 0.30
N GLN A 441 -4.68 14.84 0.35
CA GLN A 441 -6.12 15.06 0.13
C GLN A 441 -6.79 15.91 1.21
N LEU A 442 -6.34 15.81 2.46
CA LEU A 442 -6.78 16.71 3.52
C LEU A 442 -6.40 18.17 3.20
N TYR A 443 -5.20 18.42 2.67
CA TYR A 443 -4.80 19.76 2.27
C TYR A 443 -5.55 20.26 1.04
N PHE A 444 -5.88 19.40 0.07
CA PHE A 444 -6.81 19.76 -1.01
C PHE A 444 -8.19 20.16 -0.47
N LEU A 445 -8.75 19.39 0.46
CA LEU A 445 -10.02 19.73 1.11
C LEU A 445 -9.94 21.07 1.82
N LEU A 446 -8.91 21.30 2.65
CA LEU A 446 -8.73 22.57 3.35
C LEU A 446 -8.56 23.73 2.37
N GLY A 447 -7.78 23.56 1.31
CA GLY A 447 -7.59 24.57 0.27
C GLY A 447 -8.90 24.95 -0.42
N LEU A 448 -9.68 23.95 -0.85
CA LEU A 448 -10.96 24.18 -1.54
C LEU A 448 -12.01 24.82 -0.62
N VAL A 449 -12.10 24.38 0.64
CA VAL A 449 -13.04 24.95 1.62
C VAL A 449 -12.66 26.40 1.98
N TYR A 450 -11.38 26.66 2.24
CA TYR A 450 -10.93 27.97 2.72
C TYR A 450 -10.59 28.96 1.61
N ALA A 451 -10.47 28.55 0.34
CA ALA A 451 -10.14 29.43 -0.77
C ALA A 451 -11.08 30.65 -0.87
N VAL A 452 -12.38 30.43 -0.70
CA VAL A 452 -13.40 31.49 -0.77
C VAL A 452 -13.63 32.17 0.59
N VAL A 453 -13.37 31.46 1.69
CA VAL A 453 -13.71 31.91 3.06
C VAL A 453 -12.56 32.69 3.69
N THR A 454 -11.37 32.10 3.75
CA THR A 454 -10.16 32.68 4.36
C THR A 454 -8.95 32.42 3.45
N PRO A 455 -8.74 33.27 2.40
CA PRO A 455 -7.69 33.06 1.41
C PRO A 455 -6.26 33.05 1.97
N LEU A 456 -6.06 33.60 3.18
CA LEU A 456 -4.78 33.61 3.89
C LEU A 456 -4.21 32.20 4.13
N LEU A 457 -5.04 31.15 4.10
CA LEU A 457 -4.60 29.76 4.26
C LEU A 457 -3.89 29.22 3.00
N LEU A 458 -4.19 29.75 1.81
CA LEU A 458 -3.69 29.22 0.53
C LEU A 458 -2.16 29.32 0.37
N PRO A 459 -1.48 30.43 0.72
CA PRO A 459 -0.02 30.49 0.65
C PRO A 459 0.67 29.40 1.48
N PHE A 460 0.10 29.03 2.63
CA PHE A 460 0.67 27.98 3.49
C PHE A 460 0.59 26.59 2.84
N ILE A 461 -0.53 26.30 2.18
CA ILE A 461 -0.70 25.08 1.38
C ILE A 461 0.26 25.09 0.18
N LEU A 462 0.42 26.22 -0.50
CA LEU A 462 1.31 26.32 -1.66
C LEU A 462 2.77 26.02 -1.28
N VAL A 463 3.26 26.58 -0.17
CA VAL A 463 4.60 26.29 0.36
C VAL A 463 4.73 24.80 0.72
N PHE A 464 3.70 24.20 1.31
CA PHE A 464 3.69 22.76 1.56
C PHE A 464 3.87 21.97 0.25
N PHE A 465 3.08 22.25 -0.78
CA PHE A 465 3.18 21.51 -2.05
C PHE A 465 4.52 21.71 -2.75
N ALA A 466 5.08 22.92 -2.71
CA ALA A 466 6.40 23.20 -3.27
C ALA A 466 7.51 22.40 -2.56
N LEU A 467 7.50 22.39 -1.21
CA LEU A 467 8.44 21.60 -0.41
C LEU A 467 8.25 20.09 -0.63
N ALA A 468 7.01 19.62 -0.57
CA ALA A 468 6.66 18.21 -0.77
C ALA A 468 7.09 17.71 -2.15
N TYR A 469 6.88 18.51 -3.21
CA TYR A 469 7.33 18.16 -4.56
C TYR A 469 8.84 17.93 -4.62
N VAL A 470 9.65 18.85 -4.09
CA VAL A 470 11.11 18.72 -4.11
C VAL A 470 11.58 17.52 -3.28
N VAL A 471 11.01 17.34 -2.08
CA VAL A 471 11.39 16.27 -1.15
C VAL A 471 11.00 14.89 -1.69
N PHE A 472 9.74 14.68 -2.04
CA PHE A 472 9.29 13.37 -2.53
C PHE A 472 9.93 13.02 -3.87
N ARG A 473 10.16 14.01 -4.76
CA ARG A 473 10.93 13.76 -5.99
C ARG A 473 12.35 13.28 -5.68
N HIS A 474 13.03 13.91 -4.72
CA HIS A 474 14.36 13.47 -4.30
C HIS A 474 14.35 12.05 -3.72
N GLN A 475 13.36 11.72 -2.89
CA GLN A 475 13.27 10.41 -2.24
C GLN A 475 12.85 9.29 -3.18
N ILE A 476 11.94 9.54 -4.13
CA ILE A 476 11.54 8.57 -5.16
C ILE A 476 12.76 8.18 -6.00
N ILE A 477 13.65 9.12 -6.32
CA ILE A 477 14.82 8.86 -7.16
C ILE A 477 15.93 8.11 -6.39
N ASN A 478 16.16 8.47 -5.12
CA ASN A 478 17.37 8.05 -4.40
C ASN A 478 17.14 7.01 -3.29
N VAL A 479 15.91 6.84 -2.81
CA VAL A 479 15.66 6.12 -1.55
C VAL A 479 14.57 5.06 -1.67
N TYR A 480 13.37 5.39 -2.13
CA TYR A 480 12.25 4.45 -2.07
C TYR A 480 12.40 3.31 -3.07
N ASN A 481 12.08 2.10 -2.62
CA ASN A 481 11.98 0.91 -3.46
C ASN A 481 10.52 0.69 -3.85
N GLN A 482 10.28 0.36 -5.11
CA GLN A 482 8.94 0.04 -5.57
C GLN A 482 8.62 -1.43 -5.25
N GLU A 483 7.68 -1.66 -4.33
CA GLU A 483 7.27 -3.01 -3.90
C GLU A 483 6.35 -3.69 -4.92
N TYR A 484 5.52 -2.90 -5.62
CA TYR A 484 4.59 -3.36 -6.65
C TYR A 484 4.37 -2.29 -7.73
N GLU A 485 3.92 -2.69 -8.91
CA GLU A 485 3.54 -1.77 -10.00
C GLU A 485 2.05 -1.86 -10.33
N SER A 486 1.30 -0.79 -10.01
CA SER A 486 -0.16 -0.71 -10.19
C SER A 486 -0.61 0.00 -11.47
N GLY A 487 0.32 0.57 -12.25
CA GLY A 487 0.04 1.33 -13.47
C GLY A 487 -0.86 2.54 -13.24
N ALA A 488 -0.70 3.23 -12.11
CA ALA A 488 -1.51 4.37 -11.68
C ALA A 488 -3.03 4.08 -11.53
N ALA A 489 -3.43 2.83 -11.27
CA ALA A 489 -4.83 2.43 -11.10
C ALA A 489 -5.57 3.13 -9.93
N PHE A 490 -4.85 3.82 -9.05
CA PHE A 490 -5.42 4.60 -7.94
C PHE A 490 -5.99 5.97 -8.35
N TRP A 491 -5.67 6.47 -9.55
CA TRP A 491 -6.04 7.83 -9.97
C TRP A 491 -7.56 8.12 -9.95
N PRO A 492 -8.45 7.21 -10.40
CA PRO A 492 -9.89 7.43 -10.28
C PRO A 492 -10.36 7.67 -8.84
N ASP A 493 -9.75 6.99 -7.86
CA ASP A 493 -10.05 7.19 -6.44
C ASP A 493 -9.63 8.59 -5.99
N VAL A 494 -8.42 9.04 -6.38
CA VAL A 494 -7.91 10.38 -6.06
C VAL A 494 -8.81 11.46 -6.65
N HIS A 495 -9.12 11.35 -7.95
CA HIS A 495 -10.01 12.29 -8.62
C HIS A 495 -11.39 12.35 -7.94
N GLY A 496 -11.99 11.19 -7.65
CA GLY A 496 -13.29 11.11 -6.95
C GLY A 496 -13.28 11.80 -5.59
N ARG A 497 -12.20 11.67 -4.81
CA ARG A 497 -12.07 12.32 -3.50
C ARG A 497 -11.87 13.84 -3.59
N VAL A 498 -11.11 14.34 -4.58
CA VAL A 498 -10.98 15.79 -4.79
C VAL A 498 -12.31 16.42 -5.23
N ILE A 499 -13.06 15.74 -6.11
CA ILE A 499 -14.42 16.16 -6.48
C ILE A 499 -15.35 16.14 -5.25
N THR A 500 -15.27 15.12 -4.42
CA THR A 500 -16.05 15.04 -3.18
C THR A 500 -15.72 16.21 -2.24
N ALA A 501 -14.43 16.55 -2.11
CA ALA A 501 -13.97 17.71 -1.35
C ALA A 501 -14.49 19.03 -1.93
N LEU A 502 -14.57 19.17 -3.26
CA LEU A 502 -15.15 20.34 -3.93
C LEU A 502 -16.66 20.47 -3.67
N ILE A 503 -17.40 19.37 -3.72
CA ILE A 503 -18.84 19.35 -3.37
C ILE A 503 -19.03 19.75 -1.90
N ILE A 504 -18.21 19.19 -0.99
CA ILE A 504 -18.23 19.56 0.42
C ILE A 504 -17.96 21.06 0.59
N ALA A 505 -16.94 21.61 -0.08
CA ALA A 505 -16.63 23.04 0.00
C ALA A 505 -17.80 23.92 -0.45
N GLN A 506 -18.50 23.53 -1.52
CA GLN A 506 -19.70 24.23 -2.01
C GLN A 506 -20.86 24.14 -1.00
N LEU A 507 -21.12 22.96 -0.43
CA LEU A 507 -22.16 22.77 0.59
C LEU A 507 -21.90 23.59 1.86
N LEU A 508 -20.64 23.65 2.31
CA LEU A 508 -20.24 24.46 3.46
C LEU A 508 -20.34 25.96 3.17
N LEU A 509 -20.02 26.39 1.94
CA LEU A 509 -20.20 27.78 1.51
C LEU A 509 -21.68 28.18 1.49
N ILE A 510 -22.57 27.28 1.05
CA ILE A 510 -24.03 27.48 1.14
C ILE A 510 -24.44 27.67 2.61
N GLY A 511 -23.95 26.81 3.52
CA GLY A 511 -24.24 26.91 4.96
C GLY A 511 -23.78 28.24 5.56
N LEU A 512 -22.57 28.69 5.22
CA LEU A 512 -22.02 29.98 5.66
C LEU A 512 -22.83 31.16 5.11
N LEU A 513 -23.14 31.21 3.82
CA LEU A 513 -23.84 32.34 3.23
C LEU A 513 -25.32 32.41 3.64
N SER A 514 -25.97 31.26 3.84
CA SER A 514 -27.32 31.17 4.42
C SER A 514 -27.36 31.72 5.85
N SER A 515 -26.29 31.53 6.63
CA SER A 515 -26.20 32.08 7.99
C SER A 515 -26.28 33.60 8.06
N LEU A 516 -25.85 34.27 6.99
CA LEU A 516 -25.73 35.73 6.89
C LEU A 516 -26.99 36.40 6.34
N GLY A 517 -28.09 35.65 6.15
CA GLY A 517 -29.43 36.22 5.93
C GLY A 517 -29.75 36.66 4.49
N LEU A 518 -29.10 36.08 3.48
CA LEU A 518 -29.34 36.43 2.06
C LEU A 518 -29.98 35.27 1.26
N PRO A 519 -31.31 35.08 1.34
CA PRO A 519 -32.01 33.97 0.68
C PRO A 519 -31.93 34.02 -0.86
N GLN A 520 -31.67 35.20 -1.45
CA GLN A 520 -31.55 35.37 -2.91
C GLN A 520 -30.29 34.70 -3.49
N SER A 521 -29.26 34.41 -2.68
CA SER A 521 -28.00 33.82 -3.16
C SER A 521 -28.02 32.28 -3.23
N THR A 522 -28.97 31.64 -2.54
CA THR A 522 -29.05 30.19 -2.38
C THR A 522 -29.27 29.44 -3.70
N PRO A 523 -30.18 29.87 -4.60
CA PRO A 523 -30.40 29.15 -5.87
C PRO A 523 -29.16 29.11 -6.77
N VAL A 524 -28.41 30.22 -6.81
CA VAL A 524 -27.19 30.34 -7.62
C VAL A 524 -26.08 29.45 -7.08
N LEU A 525 -25.99 29.23 -5.78
CA LEU A 525 -24.97 28.34 -5.20
C LEU A 525 -25.36 26.86 -5.31
N ILE A 526 -26.65 26.52 -5.30
CA ILE A 526 -27.12 25.13 -5.49
C ILE A 526 -26.77 24.61 -6.89
N ALA A 527 -26.71 25.49 -7.90
CA ALA A 527 -26.29 25.10 -9.25
C ALA A 527 -24.85 24.53 -9.29
N LEU A 528 -23.95 24.98 -8.40
CA LEU A 528 -22.54 24.55 -8.40
C LEU A 528 -22.35 23.05 -8.08
N PRO A 529 -22.94 22.50 -6.99
CA PRO A 529 -22.90 21.05 -6.74
C PRO A 529 -23.50 20.23 -7.89
N VAL A 530 -24.61 20.69 -8.47
CA VAL A 530 -25.26 19.98 -9.60
C VAL A 530 -24.34 19.92 -10.81
N LEU A 531 -23.71 21.05 -11.17
CA LEU A 531 -22.72 21.10 -12.25
C LEU A 531 -21.49 20.24 -11.95
N THR A 532 -21.03 20.23 -10.69
CA THR A 532 -19.86 19.44 -10.26
C THR A 532 -20.14 17.93 -10.32
N ILE A 533 -21.33 17.50 -9.89
CA ILE A 533 -21.78 16.10 -10.00
C ILE A 533 -21.92 15.70 -11.47
N SER A 534 -22.51 16.57 -12.30
CA SER A 534 -22.63 16.33 -13.74
C SER A 534 -21.26 16.18 -14.41
N PHE A 535 -20.31 17.04 -14.05
CA PHE A 535 -18.91 16.94 -14.48
C PHE A 535 -18.24 15.64 -14.03
N HIS A 536 -18.47 15.22 -12.77
CA HIS A 536 -17.94 13.96 -12.27
C HIS A 536 -18.45 12.76 -13.07
N LEU A 537 -19.76 12.71 -13.34
CA LEU A 537 -20.38 11.65 -14.16
C LEU A 537 -19.82 11.65 -15.59
N PHE A 538 -19.59 12.83 -16.17
CA PHE A 538 -18.93 12.96 -17.47
C PHE A 538 -17.50 12.37 -17.45
N CYS A 539 -16.67 12.76 -16.48
CA CYS A 539 -15.30 12.26 -16.36
C CYS A 539 -15.25 10.75 -16.08
N LYS A 540 -16.16 10.27 -15.23
CA LYS A 540 -16.33 8.85 -14.92
C LYS A 540 -16.67 8.04 -16.17
N GLY A 541 -17.64 8.48 -16.97
CA GLY A 541 -17.99 7.80 -18.22
C GLY A 541 -16.88 7.86 -19.28
N ARG A 542 -16.15 8.97 -19.37
CA ARG A 542 -15.18 9.22 -20.45
C ARG A 542 -13.79 8.63 -20.21
N TYR A 543 -13.27 8.67 -18.98
CA TYR A 543 -11.87 8.36 -18.68
C TYR A 543 -11.67 7.18 -17.73
N GLU A 544 -12.58 6.92 -16.78
CA GLU A 544 -12.46 5.78 -15.85
C GLU A 544 -12.32 4.41 -16.55
N PRO A 545 -12.97 4.15 -17.71
CA PRO A 545 -12.77 2.90 -18.43
C PRO A 545 -11.30 2.61 -18.78
N ALA A 546 -10.44 3.61 -18.98
CA ALA A 546 -9.01 3.41 -19.26
C ALA A 546 -8.21 2.86 -18.05
N PHE A 547 -8.77 2.99 -16.84
CA PHE A 547 -8.15 2.50 -15.61
C PHE A 547 -8.71 1.14 -15.20
N VAL A 548 -9.98 0.88 -15.50
CA VAL A 548 -10.69 -0.34 -15.08
C VAL A 548 -10.65 -1.44 -16.15
N ARG A 549 -10.71 -1.09 -17.43
CA ARG A 549 -10.78 -2.03 -18.55
C ARG A 549 -9.52 -1.94 -19.39
N TYR A 550 -8.98 -3.07 -19.80
CA TYR A 550 -7.84 -3.12 -20.71
C TYR A 550 -8.34 -3.22 -22.16
N PRO A 551 -8.04 -2.27 -23.05
CA PRO A 551 -8.54 -2.29 -24.43
C PRO A 551 -8.01 -3.48 -25.23
N LEU A 552 -8.91 -4.19 -25.93
CA LEU A 552 -8.55 -5.37 -26.73
C LEU A 552 -7.63 -5.05 -27.91
N GLN A 553 -7.77 -3.86 -28.51
CA GLN A 553 -6.90 -3.40 -29.61
C GLN A 553 -5.45 -3.29 -29.14
N GLU A 554 -5.21 -2.69 -27.97
CA GLU A 554 -3.88 -2.56 -27.36
C GLU A 554 -3.31 -3.94 -26.99
N ALA A 555 -4.14 -4.82 -26.42
CA ALA A 555 -3.75 -6.19 -26.10
C ALA A 555 -3.25 -6.95 -27.35
N MET A 556 -4.03 -6.89 -28.44
CA MET A 556 -3.70 -7.55 -29.70
C MET A 556 -2.45 -6.93 -30.34
N MET A 557 -2.37 -5.59 -30.37
CA MET A 557 -1.20 -4.90 -30.91
C MET A 557 0.07 -5.30 -30.17
N LYS A 558 0.05 -5.31 -28.83
CA LYS A 558 1.18 -5.74 -28.02
C LYS A 558 1.57 -7.21 -28.27
N ASP A 559 0.59 -8.10 -28.34
CA ASP A 559 0.83 -9.52 -28.63
C ASP A 559 1.45 -9.73 -30.02
N THR A 560 0.98 -9.01 -31.05
CA THR A 560 1.54 -9.11 -32.40
C THR A 560 2.99 -8.60 -32.47
N LEU A 561 3.29 -7.47 -31.82
CA LEU A 561 4.63 -6.90 -31.77
C LEU A 561 5.61 -7.82 -31.03
N GLU A 562 5.20 -8.39 -29.89
CA GLU A 562 6.04 -9.31 -29.14
C GLU A 562 6.25 -10.64 -29.87
N ARG A 563 5.23 -11.18 -30.52
CA ARG A 563 5.35 -12.40 -31.34
C ARG A 563 6.28 -12.19 -32.54
N ALA A 564 6.27 -10.99 -33.13
CA ALA A 564 7.19 -10.64 -34.20
C ALA A 564 8.65 -10.47 -33.71
N ARG A 565 8.83 -9.96 -32.48
CA ARG A 565 10.16 -9.79 -31.87
C ARG A 565 10.76 -11.12 -31.39
N GLU A 566 9.95 -11.97 -30.79
CA GLU A 566 10.37 -13.24 -30.15
C GLU A 566 9.40 -14.37 -30.53
N PRO A 567 9.53 -14.95 -31.74
CA PRO A 567 8.58 -15.95 -32.23
C PRO A 567 8.68 -17.31 -31.51
N ASN A 568 9.85 -17.67 -31.00
CA ASN A 568 10.14 -19.00 -30.42
C ASN A 568 10.07 -19.02 -28.88
N LEU A 569 9.42 -18.03 -28.26
CA LEU A 569 9.34 -17.95 -26.81
C LEU A 569 8.47 -19.07 -26.23
N ASN A 570 9.03 -19.85 -25.30
CA ASN A 570 8.25 -20.80 -24.50
C ASN A 570 7.49 -20.08 -23.37
N LEU A 571 6.32 -19.52 -23.71
CA LEU A 571 5.46 -18.82 -22.75
C LEU A 571 4.97 -19.73 -21.62
N LYS A 572 4.77 -21.03 -21.89
CA LYS A 572 4.33 -22.00 -20.87
C LYS A 572 5.36 -22.11 -19.74
N GLY A 573 6.63 -22.30 -20.08
CA GLY A 573 7.71 -22.35 -19.09
C GLY A 573 7.85 -21.06 -18.29
N TYR A 574 7.72 -19.90 -18.96
CA TYR A 574 7.79 -18.59 -18.30
C TYR A 574 6.66 -18.37 -17.26
N LEU A 575 5.43 -18.78 -17.58
CA LEU A 575 4.27 -18.54 -16.72
C LEU A 575 4.07 -19.62 -15.64
N GLN A 576 4.53 -20.84 -15.87
CA GLN A 576 4.27 -21.99 -15.00
C GLN A 576 4.77 -21.75 -13.55
N ASN A 577 5.93 -21.12 -13.39
CA ASN A 577 6.54 -20.88 -12.08
C ASN A 577 6.25 -19.48 -11.50
N ALA A 578 5.51 -18.63 -12.23
CA ALA A 578 5.34 -17.22 -11.87
C ALA A 578 4.56 -17.08 -10.54
N PHE A 579 3.42 -17.75 -10.43
CA PHE A 579 2.48 -17.60 -9.32
C PHE A 579 2.63 -18.65 -8.21
N ILE A 580 3.74 -19.35 -8.11
CA ILE A 580 3.96 -20.31 -7.00
C ILE A 580 4.05 -19.57 -5.66
N HIS A 581 3.35 -20.09 -4.64
CA HIS A 581 3.40 -19.54 -3.29
C HIS A 581 4.87 -19.48 -2.83
N PRO A 582 5.37 -18.34 -2.30
CA PRO A 582 6.81 -18.14 -2.03
C PRO A 582 7.47 -19.23 -1.19
N VAL A 583 6.70 -19.86 -0.31
CA VAL A 583 7.14 -20.97 0.56
C VAL A 583 7.53 -22.23 -0.21
N PHE A 584 6.94 -22.47 -1.38
CA PHE A 584 7.32 -23.60 -2.22
C PHE A 584 8.51 -23.27 -3.14
N LYS A 585 8.75 -21.99 -3.44
CA LYS A 585 9.92 -21.56 -4.24
C LYS A 585 11.23 -21.67 -3.45
N SER A 586 11.24 -21.25 -2.18
CA SER A 586 12.46 -21.16 -1.35
C SER A 586 13.17 -22.48 -1.03
N CYS A 587 12.62 -23.61 -1.46
CA CYS A 587 13.23 -24.93 -1.29
C CYS A 587 13.88 -25.46 -2.57
N ASP A 588 13.57 -24.87 -3.73
CA ASP A 588 14.13 -25.26 -5.02
C ASP A 588 15.51 -24.60 -5.24
N ASP A 589 15.80 -23.50 -4.53
CA ASP A 589 17.05 -22.73 -4.64
C ASP A 589 18.30 -23.45 -4.04
N ASP A 590 18.13 -24.61 -3.39
CA ASP A 590 19.26 -25.44 -2.89
C ASP A 590 19.78 -26.42 -3.97
N ASP A 591 19.07 -26.57 -5.10
CA ASP A 591 19.42 -27.46 -6.21
C ASP A 591 19.66 -26.65 -7.51
N GLY A 592 20.84 -26.06 -7.67
CA GLY A 592 21.50 -25.84 -8.97
C GLY A 592 20.82 -24.98 -10.06
N ASP A 593 19.67 -24.35 -9.81
CA ASP A 593 18.93 -23.55 -10.80
C ASP A 593 19.31 -22.05 -10.81
N GLU A 594 20.41 -21.67 -10.13
CA GLU A 594 20.95 -20.29 -10.12
C GLU A 594 21.26 -19.78 -11.54
N GLU A 595 21.71 -20.63 -12.47
CA GLU A 595 22.13 -20.20 -13.80
C GLU A 595 20.97 -19.80 -14.73
N PHE A 596 19.78 -20.38 -14.55
CA PHE A 596 18.62 -20.05 -15.37
C PHE A 596 17.88 -18.83 -14.81
N ASN A 597 17.71 -18.74 -13.49
CA ASN A 597 16.98 -17.63 -12.85
C ASN A 597 17.80 -16.33 -12.78
N GLU A 598 19.12 -16.38 -12.57
CA GLU A 598 19.95 -15.17 -12.55
C GLU A 598 19.90 -14.40 -13.88
N LYS A 599 19.73 -15.11 -15.00
CA LYS A 599 19.69 -14.48 -16.33
C LYS A 599 18.41 -13.65 -16.53
N TRP A 600 17.29 -14.10 -15.96
CA TRP A 600 15.99 -13.40 -16.03
C TRP A 600 15.75 -12.43 -14.87
N GLU A 601 16.31 -12.70 -13.69
CA GLU A 601 16.35 -11.71 -12.59
C GLU A 601 17.22 -10.51 -12.98
N LYS A 602 18.35 -10.72 -13.69
CA LYS A 602 19.15 -9.64 -14.29
C LYS A 602 18.39 -8.84 -15.37
N GLU A 603 17.41 -9.44 -16.05
CA GLU A 603 16.57 -8.75 -17.07
C GLU A 603 15.30 -8.09 -16.50
N SER A 604 14.81 -8.53 -15.35
CA SER A 604 13.70 -7.91 -14.61
C SER A 604 14.15 -6.89 -13.55
N VAL A 605 15.46 -6.60 -13.48
CA VAL A 605 15.99 -5.48 -12.70
C VAL A 605 15.35 -4.18 -13.18
N LEU A 606 14.48 -3.61 -12.33
CA LEU A 606 14.21 -2.18 -12.28
C LEU A 606 15.56 -1.48 -12.33
N VAL A 607 15.77 -0.60 -13.32
CA VAL A 607 16.95 0.25 -13.42
C VAL A 607 17.32 0.70 -12.01
N PRO A 608 18.45 0.26 -11.43
CA PRO A 608 18.88 0.81 -10.18
C PRO A 608 19.22 2.27 -10.52
N THR A 609 18.40 3.23 -10.09
CA THR A 609 18.84 4.63 -10.00
C THR A 609 19.82 4.79 -8.85
N LYS A 610 20.63 3.77 -8.56
CA LYS A 610 21.82 3.91 -7.76
C LYS A 610 22.88 4.51 -8.68
N ARG A 611 22.83 5.83 -8.83
CA ARG A 611 24.01 6.58 -9.25
C ARG A 611 25.06 6.27 -8.19
N GLN A 612 26.04 5.44 -8.52
CA GLN A 612 27.21 5.29 -7.66
C GLN A 612 27.77 6.70 -7.48
N SER A 613 27.61 7.23 -6.27
CA SER A 613 28.29 8.45 -5.87
C SER A 613 29.78 8.12 -5.87
N ARG A 614 30.46 8.36 -6.99
CA ARG A 614 31.91 8.57 -6.99
C ARG A 614 32.16 9.84 -6.16
N ARG A 615 32.32 9.66 -4.85
CA ARG A 615 32.86 10.70 -3.98
C ARG A 615 34.05 10.10 -3.27
N ASN A 616 35.21 10.61 -3.67
CA ASN A 616 36.53 10.34 -3.14
C ASN A 616 36.51 10.32 -1.61
N THR A 617 36.79 9.17 -1.02
CA THR A 617 37.29 9.07 0.35
C THR A 617 38.78 8.79 0.26
N PRO A 618 39.65 9.44 1.07
CA PRO A 618 41.10 9.29 0.93
C PRO A 618 41.54 7.90 1.36
N LEU A 619 42.47 7.32 0.60
CA LEU A 619 43.25 6.13 0.97
C LEU A 619 43.88 6.26 2.38
N PRO A 620 44.01 5.13 3.10
CA PRO A 620 45.18 4.88 3.92
C PRO A 620 46.08 3.79 3.31
N SER A 621 47.32 4.21 3.05
CA SER A 621 48.62 3.53 3.07
C SER A 621 48.79 2.10 2.50
N LYS A 622 49.63 2.06 1.46
CA LYS A 622 50.55 1.00 1.01
C LYS A 622 50.99 0.02 2.13
N ILE A 623 50.90 -1.27 1.86
CA ILE A 623 51.95 -2.29 2.05
C ILE A 623 51.70 -3.43 1.04
N SER A 624 52.79 -3.89 0.45
CA SER A 624 52.99 -4.82 -0.67
C SER A 624 52.48 -6.25 -0.48
N SER A 625 52.03 -6.89 -1.56
CA SER A 625 52.68 -8.09 -2.14
C SER A 625 51.93 -8.64 -3.37
N ASN A 626 52.73 -9.20 -4.28
CA ASN A 626 52.47 -9.63 -5.65
C ASN A 626 51.33 -10.65 -5.84
N SER A 627 50.55 -10.47 -6.91
CA SER A 627 50.48 -11.36 -8.09
C SER A 627 49.12 -11.19 -8.81
N SER A 628 49.16 -10.87 -10.10
CA SER A 628 47.99 -10.79 -10.97
C SER A 628 48.14 -11.82 -12.09
N PRO A 629 47.07 -12.51 -12.51
CA PRO A 629 46.95 -13.00 -13.87
C PRO A 629 46.10 -12.04 -14.72
N SER A 630 46.62 -11.77 -15.90
CA SER A 630 46.09 -10.95 -16.99
C SER A 630 44.81 -11.51 -17.63
N LEU A 631 43.89 -10.62 -18.03
CA LEU A 631 42.86 -10.87 -19.05
C LEU A 631 43.29 -10.26 -20.39
N PRO A 632 42.86 -10.82 -21.54
CA PRO A 632 43.38 -10.50 -22.86
C PRO A 632 42.78 -9.24 -23.49
N GLU A 633 43.59 -8.60 -24.33
CA GLU A 633 43.35 -7.42 -25.17
C GLU A 633 42.22 -7.64 -26.20
N VAL A 634 41.35 -6.63 -26.32
CA VAL A 634 40.41 -6.46 -27.43
C VAL A 634 41.10 -5.63 -28.51
N VAL A 635 41.23 -6.20 -29.71
CA VAL A 635 41.71 -5.53 -30.92
C VAL A 635 40.67 -4.48 -31.36
N GLN A 636 41.14 -3.24 -31.52
CA GLN A 636 40.43 -2.15 -32.16
C GLN A 636 40.82 -2.14 -33.65
N GLU A 637 39.85 -2.34 -34.54
CA GLU A 637 39.97 -1.95 -35.94
C GLU A 637 39.20 -0.64 -36.15
N ASP A 638 39.87 0.33 -36.74
CA ASP A 638 39.32 1.46 -37.50
C ASP A 638 40.33 1.72 -38.64
N PRO A 639 39.93 2.28 -39.81
CA PRO A 639 38.59 2.41 -40.39
C PRO A 639 38.36 1.57 -41.66
#